data_AF-A0AAV2KAE1-F1
#
_entry.id   AF-A0AAV2KAE1-F1
#
_cell.length_a   1.000
_cell.length_b   1.000
_cell.length_c   1.000
_cell.angle_alpha   90.00
_cell.angle_beta   90.00
_cell.angle_gamma   90.00
#
_symmetry.space_group_name_H-M   'P 1'
#
loop_
_entity.id
_entity.type
_entity.pdbx_description
1 polymer ?
#
loop_
_entity_poly.entity_id
_entity_poly.type
_entity_poly.pdbx_seq_one_letter_code
_entity_poly.pdbx_strand_id
1 'polypeptide(L)'
;MSSLRGLPLQLLSQPLPPLLPSPPPSPPLSSPLLSSPRANGTLCGLNLTSCPSPSASSSNSVMVFRGTISAAPDFDPSADAEALYAAMKGLGSDKDAILDLVTSRSNAQRQEVITAYKSNFGKDLIEDLKYELTGKFERLIVSLMRTPAFHDAKEVKDAVKGAGTDEKCLIEILSSRNNQQVHDMVAAYREAYGREMEDDIIADTTGHFRKMLVVLLQGTRDESGSVDEELVAEDIQDLFAAGEEQWGTDEAKFIMILGNRSIPHLHKVFEEYEKAYETTIEDSIKSELSGDFERLMLAVVQCIRSVPMYFAKRLYKSMKGLGTADNTLIRIMIGRSEIDMLDVRECFRLRYEKSLYNMIKDDTSGDYKRTLLNLCGGDDDLAGEFFPEAAQLAYKMWEISSTTKVKLRPTVRPASDYDPAADAQALRKAMKGFGTDEDTIIEIVANRSNAQRQEIRQAFKSLLGRDLMKDLKSELSKNLERLILALMMTPAEFDAKMMRKAMEGAGTDEHALIEILVTRNNEEIQAMSEAYLHGYKKSLEDAIQSDTSGLFCRILTSLVQGAREEGPADYDRADSDAQELGEACNAESDEMEIKFMSILCTRSFPHLRRVFQEFVRYTNKDIEQIIKKEMSGDVKNAFYAIVRSVKNQPSYFADRLYKAMKGLGTDDRALIRIMVSRCEVDLFNIRKEFKETHDTSLHDFIQSDTSGDYRKTLLILCGGED
;
A
#
# COMPACT_ATOMS: atom_id res chain seq x y z
N MET A 1 11.58 2.87 -52.91
CA MET A 1 10.63 2.53 -53.99
C MET A 1 9.34 2.10 -53.30
N SER A 2 8.18 2.74 -53.37
CA SER A 2 7.68 3.84 -54.20
C SER A 2 6.46 4.48 -53.52
N SER A 3 6.47 5.82 -53.44
CA SER A 3 5.37 6.81 -53.56
C SER A 3 4.00 6.61 -52.88
N LEU A 4 3.64 7.58 -52.02
CA LEU A 4 2.47 8.50 -52.11
C LEU A 4 2.61 9.53 -50.95
N ARG A 5 3.17 10.76 -51.11
CA ARG A 5 2.51 12.05 -51.47
C ARG A 5 0.99 12.03 -51.20
N GLY A 6 0.34 12.88 -50.40
CA GLY A 6 0.63 14.21 -49.84
C GLY A 6 -0.66 15.03 -49.97
N LEU A 7 -1.27 15.47 -48.86
CA LEU A 7 -2.39 16.44 -48.82
C LEU A 7 -2.29 17.29 -47.53
N PRO A 8 -2.78 18.54 -47.51
CA PRO A 8 -2.27 19.61 -46.65
C PRO A 8 -3.06 19.84 -45.35
N LEU A 9 -2.30 20.19 -44.30
CA LEU A 9 -2.77 20.83 -43.07
C LEU A 9 -3.23 22.27 -43.36
N GLN A 10 -4.54 22.49 -43.45
CA GLN A 10 -5.15 23.82 -43.28
C GLN A 10 -6.67 23.67 -43.12
N LEU A 11 -7.13 23.62 -41.87
CA LEU A 11 -8.46 24.02 -41.39
C LEU A 11 -8.55 23.54 -39.94
N LEU A 12 -8.37 24.44 -38.98
CA LEU A 12 -9.01 24.47 -37.66
C LEU A 12 -8.38 25.64 -36.87
N SER A 13 -8.67 26.84 -37.34
CA SER A 13 -8.46 28.08 -36.60
C SER A 13 -9.68 28.95 -36.85
N GLN A 14 -10.75 28.68 -36.10
CA GLN A 14 -11.85 29.63 -35.90
C GLN A 14 -12.18 29.70 -34.41
N PRO A 15 -12.36 30.91 -33.83
CA PRO A 15 -12.74 31.09 -32.45
C PRO A 15 -14.23 30.76 -32.25
N LEU A 16 -14.54 30.10 -31.12
CA LEU A 16 -15.90 29.82 -30.67
C LEU A 16 -16.69 31.12 -30.38
N PRO A 17 -17.99 31.18 -30.70
CA PRO A 17 -18.84 32.31 -30.33
C PRO A 17 -19.13 32.34 -28.82
N PRO A 18 -19.34 33.52 -28.22
CA PRO A 18 -19.59 33.66 -26.79
C PRO A 18 -20.94 33.06 -26.38
N LEU A 19 -20.93 32.36 -25.24
CA LEU A 19 -22.10 31.76 -24.60
C LEU A 19 -23.05 32.84 -24.09
N LEU A 20 -24.35 32.68 -24.36
CA LEU A 20 -25.42 33.52 -23.83
C LEU A 20 -25.66 33.20 -22.34
N PRO A 21 -26.01 34.21 -21.52
CA PRO A 21 -26.28 34.01 -20.09
C PRO A 21 -27.57 33.21 -19.85
N SER A 22 -27.51 32.30 -18.87
CA SER A 22 -28.61 31.46 -18.43
C SER A 22 -29.73 32.25 -17.72
N PRO A 23 -31.01 31.84 -17.86
CA PRO A 23 -32.13 32.49 -17.20
C PRO A 23 -32.21 32.13 -15.70
N PRO A 24 -32.80 33.00 -14.85
CA PRO A 24 -32.84 32.80 -13.41
C PRO A 24 -33.82 31.68 -12.99
N PRO A 25 -33.59 31.03 -11.83
CA PRO A 25 -34.39 29.91 -11.36
C PRO A 25 -35.78 30.33 -10.86
N SER A 26 -36.78 29.48 -11.12
CA SER A 26 -38.16 29.64 -10.67
C SER A 26 -38.34 29.14 -9.22
N PRO A 27 -39.28 29.70 -8.43
CA PRO A 27 -39.45 29.36 -7.02
C PRO A 27 -40.18 28.02 -6.82
N PRO A 28 -39.96 27.34 -5.68
CA PRO A 28 -40.52 26.01 -5.44
C PRO A 28 -42.02 26.03 -5.09
N LEU A 29 -42.75 25.08 -5.66
CA LEU A 29 -44.16 24.79 -5.40
C LEU A 29 -44.32 23.94 -4.13
N SER A 30 -45.04 24.47 -3.15
CA SER A 30 -45.46 23.76 -1.94
C SER A 30 -46.59 22.76 -2.24
N SER A 31 -46.54 21.57 -1.65
CA SER A 31 -47.68 20.63 -1.60
C SER A 31 -47.84 20.04 -0.20
N PRO A 32 -49.06 19.66 0.21
CA PRO A 32 -49.49 19.76 1.59
C PRO A 32 -49.47 18.44 2.38
N LEU A 33 -49.37 18.60 3.70
CA LEU A 33 -49.50 17.59 4.74
C LEU A 33 -50.86 16.87 4.69
N LEU A 34 -50.84 15.54 4.82
CA LEU A 34 -52.01 14.74 5.19
C LEU A 34 -51.76 13.97 6.48
N SER A 35 -52.79 13.94 7.31
CA SER A 35 -52.80 13.61 8.73
C SER A 35 -53.40 12.23 9.05
N SER A 36 -52.74 11.49 9.96
CA SER A 36 -53.31 10.61 11.03
C SER A 36 -54.07 9.31 10.63
N PRO A 37 -54.36 8.32 11.52
CA PRO A 37 -54.25 8.32 12.99
C PRO A 37 -53.69 7.05 13.70
N ARG A 38 -53.57 7.20 15.03
CA ARG A 38 -53.18 6.29 16.12
C ARG A 38 -53.98 4.97 16.22
N ALA A 39 -53.35 3.95 16.80
CA ALA A 39 -53.99 2.99 17.71
C ALA A 39 -53.07 2.61 18.88
N ASN A 40 -53.65 2.60 20.08
CA ASN A 40 -53.05 2.35 21.40
C ASN A 40 -52.84 0.84 21.68
N GLY A 41 -51.84 0.52 22.51
CA GLY A 41 -51.72 -0.77 23.21
C GLY A 41 -50.59 -0.78 24.24
N THR A 42 -50.95 -0.64 25.52
CA THR A 42 -50.09 -0.51 26.72
C THR A 42 -49.69 -1.88 27.30
N LEU A 43 -48.44 -2.08 27.74
CA LEU A 43 -48.03 -2.49 29.12
C LEU A 43 -46.58 -2.99 29.25
N CYS A 44 -45.86 -2.36 30.20
CA CYS A 44 -44.72 -2.81 31.04
C CYS A 44 -43.52 -3.53 30.38
N GLY A 45 -42.26 -3.13 30.50
CA GLY A 45 -41.59 -2.21 31.42
C GLY A 45 -40.30 -2.88 31.90
N LEU A 46 -39.13 -2.32 31.57
CA LEU A 46 -37.86 -2.39 32.32
C LEU A 46 -36.87 -1.42 31.65
N ASN A 47 -36.42 -0.42 32.42
CA ASN A 47 -35.54 0.67 31.99
C ASN A 47 -34.11 0.18 31.73
N LEU A 48 -33.61 0.39 30.51
CA LEU A 48 -32.19 0.59 30.21
C LEU A 48 -32.09 1.87 29.39
N THR A 49 -31.33 2.83 29.90
CA THR A 49 -31.09 4.13 29.28
C THR A 49 -30.35 3.96 27.97
N SER A 50 -31.06 4.09 26.84
CA SER A 50 -30.48 4.20 25.51
C SER A 50 -29.97 5.61 25.27
N CYS A 51 -28.69 5.74 24.90
CA CYS A 51 -28.14 6.98 24.36
C CYS A 51 -28.77 7.23 22.98
N PRO A 52 -29.10 8.48 22.61
CA PRO A 52 -29.76 8.76 21.34
C PRO A 52 -28.77 8.58 20.18
N SER A 53 -29.27 7.97 19.11
CA SER A 53 -28.64 7.92 17.78
C SER A 53 -28.26 9.34 17.33
N PRO A 54 -27.10 9.56 16.70
CA PRO A 54 -26.71 10.88 16.24
C PRO A 54 -27.62 11.29 15.08
N SER A 55 -28.55 12.19 15.37
CA SER A 55 -29.19 13.02 14.36
C SER A 55 -28.11 13.94 13.78
N ALA A 56 -28.11 14.06 12.45
CA ALA A 56 -27.25 14.96 11.70
C ALA A 56 -27.46 16.40 12.19
N SER A 57 -26.62 16.83 13.12
CA SER A 57 -26.43 18.21 13.48
C SER A 57 -25.08 18.62 12.93
N SER A 58 -25.10 19.61 12.05
CA SER A 58 -23.93 20.28 11.50
C SER A 58 -23.14 20.91 12.65
N SER A 59 -22.22 20.16 13.25
CA SER A 59 -21.15 20.73 14.05
C SER A 59 -20.16 21.37 13.08
N ASN A 60 -19.98 22.68 13.18
CA ASN A 60 -18.79 23.34 12.65
C ASN A 60 -17.59 22.74 13.36
N SER A 61 -16.99 21.70 12.78
CA SER A 61 -15.70 21.20 13.19
C SER A 61 -14.68 22.30 12.92
N VAL A 62 -14.14 22.89 13.99
CA VAL A 62 -12.91 23.66 13.89
C VAL A 62 -11.86 22.70 13.32
N MET A 63 -11.40 22.93 12.09
CA MET A 63 -10.34 22.10 11.50
C MET A 63 -9.14 22.16 12.44
N VAL A 64 -8.78 21.01 13.02
CA VAL A 64 -7.63 20.87 13.90
C VAL A 64 -6.37 21.00 13.07
N PHE A 65 -5.40 21.78 13.53
CA PHE A 65 -4.09 21.88 12.86
C PHE A 65 -3.35 20.54 12.96
N ARG A 66 -2.97 19.96 11.82
CA ARG A 66 -2.32 18.63 11.73
C ARG A 66 -0.84 18.70 11.27
N GLY A 67 -0.26 19.90 11.28
CA GLY A 67 1.17 20.10 11.08
C GLY A 67 1.98 19.77 12.33
N THR A 68 3.27 19.46 12.13
CA THR A 68 4.25 19.24 13.20
C THR A 68 4.95 20.52 13.63
N ILE A 69 5.01 21.54 12.76
CA ILE A 69 5.55 22.86 13.06
C ILE A 69 4.39 23.84 13.19
N SER A 70 4.26 24.50 14.35
CA SER A 70 3.25 25.54 14.59
C SER A 70 3.90 26.88 14.87
N ALA A 71 3.11 27.96 14.88
CA ALA A 71 3.61 29.27 15.28
C ALA A 71 4.11 29.22 16.74
N ALA A 72 5.32 29.70 16.98
CA ALA A 72 5.87 29.83 18.32
C ALA A 72 5.06 30.88 19.11
N PRO A 73 4.69 30.59 20.38
CA PRO A 73 4.13 31.60 21.26
C PRO A 73 5.20 32.65 21.59
N ASP A 74 4.77 33.87 21.92
CA ASP A 74 5.65 34.97 22.37
C ASP A 74 6.80 35.29 21.40
N PHE A 75 6.55 35.14 20.10
CA PHE A 75 7.52 35.37 19.02
C PHE A 75 7.92 36.84 18.87
N ASP A 76 9.23 37.08 18.79
CA ASP A 76 9.83 38.37 18.41
C ASP A 76 10.78 38.18 17.21
N PRO A 77 10.42 38.70 16.01
CA PRO A 77 11.24 38.54 14.82
C PRO A 77 12.61 39.23 14.93
N SER A 78 12.73 40.30 15.73
CA SER A 78 14.00 41.02 15.91
C SER A 78 14.98 40.21 16.75
N ALA A 79 14.51 39.59 17.83
CA ALA A 79 15.33 38.72 18.67
C ALA A 79 15.81 37.49 17.90
N ASP A 80 14.94 36.87 17.10
CA ASP A 80 15.31 35.72 16.26
C ASP A 80 16.30 36.12 15.15
N ALA A 81 16.13 37.31 14.54
CA ALA A 81 17.09 37.82 13.57
C ALA A 81 18.47 38.06 14.19
N GLU A 82 18.53 38.60 15.41
CA GLU A 82 19.77 38.76 16.18
C GLU A 82 20.41 37.40 16.52
N ALA A 83 19.61 36.42 16.92
CA ALA A 83 20.08 35.07 17.20
C ALA A 83 20.70 34.41 15.95
N LEU A 84 20.04 34.49 14.80
CA LEU A 84 20.59 33.98 13.54
C LEU A 84 21.86 34.73 13.12
N TYR A 85 21.91 36.05 13.28
CA TYR A 85 23.11 36.84 12.99
C TYR A 85 24.28 36.42 13.88
N ALA A 86 24.03 36.21 15.18
CA ALA A 86 25.04 35.75 16.12
C ALA A 86 25.52 34.33 15.81
N ALA A 87 24.60 33.42 15.46
CA ALA A 87 24.92 32.04 15.09
C ALA A 87 25.80 31.93 13.83
N MET A 88 25.72 32.92 12.93
CA MET A 88 26.52 33.01 11.71
C MET A 88 27.79 33.88 11.86
N LYS A 89 28.08 34.39 13.06
CA LYS A 89 29.21 35.29 13.30
C LYS A 89 30.45 34.53 13.75
N GLY A 90 31.54 34.63 12.99
CA GLY A 90 32.86 34.12 13.39
C GLY A 90 33.44 33.18 12.34
N LEU A 91 34.30 32.27 12.76
CA LEU A 91 34.78 31.18 11.89
C LEU A 91 33.82 30.00 12.00
N GLY A 92 33.07 29.75 10.93
CA GLY A 92 31.98 28.77 10.90
C GLY A 92 30.69 29.29 11.52
N SER A 93 29.70 28.41 11.63
CA SER A 93 28.36 28.72 12.11
C SER A 93 27.88 27.76 13.19
N ASP A 94 27.08 28.26 14.12
CA ASP A 94 26.34 27.47 15.11
C ASP A 94 25.10 26.85 14.45
N LYS A 95 25.31 25.68 13.83
CA LYS A 95 24.28 24.96 13.09
C LYS A 95 23.11 24.52 13.97
N ASP A 96 23.39 24.21 15.24
CA ASP A 96 22.41 23.83 16.24
C ASP A 96 21.45 24.99 16.47
N ALA A 97 21.98 26.18 16.77
CA ALA A 97 21.17 27.38 16.96
C ALA A 97 20.35 27.74 15.71
N ILE A 98 20.95 27.64 14.51
CA ILE A 98 20.26 27.91 13.25
C ILE A 98 19.09 26.94 13.05
N LEU A 99 19.33 25.63 13.16
CA LEU A 99 18.29 24.65 12.87
C LEU A 99 17.21 24.61 13.95
N ASP A 100 17.57 24.76 15.23
CA ASP A 100 16.59 24.78 16.32
C ASP A 100 15.64 25.98 16.19
N LEU A 101 16.17 27.15 15.83
CA LEU A 101 15.34 28.33 15.57
C LEU A 101 14.47 28.12 14.33
N VAL A 102 15.05 27.78 13.18
CA VAL A 102 14.31 27.64 11.91
C VAL A 102 13.21 26.58 12.01
N THR A 103 13.48 25.46 12.70
CA THR A 103 12.49 24.37 12.87
C THR A 103 11.52 24.58 14.03
N SER A 104 11.66 25.65 14.82
CA SER A 104 10.70 26.00 15.88
C SER A 104 9.88 27.25 15.57
N ARG A 105 9.91 27.73 14.32
CA ARG A 105 9.10 28.86 13.84
C ARG A 105 8.24 28.41 12.68
N SER A 106 6.99 28.88 12.62
CA SER A 106 6.15 28.69 11.42
C SER A 106 6.74 29.44 10.23
N ASN A 107 6.36 29.07 9.02
CA ASN A 107 6.86 29.74 7.83
C ASN A 107 6.53 31.24 7.83
N ALA A 108 5.34 31.61 8.28
CA ALA A 108 4.93 33.00 8.45
C ALA A 108 5.90 33.78 9.36
N GLN A 109 6.25 33.20 10.52
CA GLN A 109 7.23 33.77 11.43
C GLN A 109 8.62 33.86 10.78
N ARG A 110 9.05 32.85 10.01
CA ARG A 110 10.32 32.91 9.27
C ARG A 110 10.35 34.07 8.27
N GLN A 111 9.23 34.41 7.62
CA GLN A 111 9.15 35.60 6.74
C GLN A 111 9.33 36.91 7.52
N GLU A 112 8.76 37.00 8.72
CA GLU A 112 8.97 38.15 9.61
C GLU A 112 10.43 38.25 10.06
N VAL A 113 11.08 37.13 10.38
CA VAL A 113 12.52 37.08 10.71
C VAL A 113 13.37 37.56 9.54
N ILE A 114 13.09 37.14 8.30
CA ILE A 114 13.80 37.64 7.10
C ILE A 114 13.70 39.17 7.01
N THR A 115 12.49 39.71 7.22
CA THR A 115 12.23 41.16 7.17
C THR A 115 12.97 41.91 8.28
N ALA A 116 12.96 41.39 9.50
CA ALA A 116 13.68 41.96 10.63
C ALA A 116 15.20 41.88 10.44
N TYR A 117 15.72 40.77 9.93
CA TYR A 117 17.15 40.61 9.61
C TYR A 117 17.63 41.66 8.61
N LYS A 118 16.82 41.89 7.55
CA LYS A 118 17.11 42.93 6.56
C LYS A 118 17.11 44.33 7.17
N SER A 119 16.16 44.61 8.06
CA SER A 119 16.01 45.91 8.71
C SER A 119 17.14 46.19 9.73
N ASN A 120 17.50 45.18 10.53
CA ASN A 120 18.46 45.32 11.63
C ASN A 120 19.91 45.31 11.14
N PHE A 121 20.23 44.53 10.10
CA PHE A 121 21.60 44.33 9.64
C PHE A 121 21.87 44.83 8.21
N GLY A 122 20.84 45.19 7.44
CA GLY A 122 20.98 45.57 6.03
C GLY A 122 21.32 44.40 5.09
N LYS A 123 21.41 43.18 5.61
CA LYS A 123 21.85 41.97 4.89
C LYS A 123 20.68 41.10 4.45
N ASP A 124 20.94 40.20 3.51
CA ASP A 124 19.98 39.20 3.08
C ASP A 124 20.20 37.89 3.86
N LEU A 125 19.22 37.49 4.68
CA LEU A 125 19.34 36.31 5.52
C LEU A 125 19.53 35.02 4.71
N ILE A 126 18.89 34.92 3.54
CA ILE A 126 18.98 33.71 2.70
C ILE A 126 20.38 33.60 2.09
N GLU A 127 20.96 34.71 1.62
CA GLU A 127 22.33 34.72 1.09
C GLU A 127 23.37 34.45 2.18
N ASP A 128 23.20 35.01 3.38
CA ASP A 128 24.09 34.70 4.52
C ASP A 128 24.00 33.22 4.91
N LEU A 129 22.79 32.63 4.93
CA LEU A 129 22.61 31.19 5.18
C LEU A 129 23.25 30.30 4.09
N LYS A 130 23.14 30.68 2.81
CA LYS A 130 23.82 29.96 1.71
C LYS A 130 25.34 30.05 1.79
N TYR A 131 25.86 31.16 2.32
CA TYR A 131 27.29 31.33 2.50
C TYR A 131 27.83 30.49 3.67
N GLU A 132 27.09 30.42 4.77
CA GLU A 132 27.52 29.73 6.00
C GLU A 132 27.25 28.22 6.02
N LEU A 133 26.26 27.76 5.24
CA LEU A 133 25.85 26.37 5.19
C LEU A 133 26.26 25.73 3.87
N THR A 134 26.41 24.40 3.85
CA THR A 134 26.68 23.67 2.60
C THR A 134 25.83 22.40 2.47
N GLY A 135 25.64 21.95 1.23
CA GLY A 135 25.11 20.62 0.91
C GLY A 135 23.63 20.43 1.26
N LYS A 136 23.26 19.22 1.71
CA LYS A 136 21.85 18.88 2.00
C LYS A 136 21.26 19.71 3.14
N PHE A 137 22.08 20.02 4.14
CA PHE A 137 21.68 20.85 5.27
C PHE A 137 21.38 22.30 4.83
N GLU A 138 22.24 22.89 4.01
CA GLU A 138 21.99 24.20 3.37
C GLU A 138 20.69 24.18 2.57
N ARG A 139 20.51 23.21 1.68
CA ARG A 139 19.30 23.10 0.85
C ARG A 139 18.05 23.06 1.72
N LEU A 140 18.05 22.26 2.78
CA LEU A 140 16.91 22.11 3.68
C LEU A 140 16.60 23.41 4.43
N ILE A 141 17.59 24.04 5.08
CA ILE A 141 17.41 25.28 5.83
C ILE A 141 16.98 26.42 4.91
N VAL A 142 17.67 26.64 3.79
CA VAL A 142 17.32 27.71 2.83
C VAL A 142 15.92 27.51 2.25
N SER A 143 15.52 26.26 2.02
CA SER A 143 14.19 25.96 1.50
C SER A 143 13.08 26.18 2.53
N LEU A 144 13.34 25.92 3.82
CA LEU A 144 12.43 26.26 4.93
C LEU A 144 12.18 27.77 5.06
N MET A 145 13.13 28.61 4.63
CA MET A 145 13.00 30.07 4.68
C MET A 145 12.13 30.65 3.56
N ARG A 146 11.80 29.88 2.51
CA ARG A 146 10.95 30.34 1.41
C ARG A 146 9.47 30.21 1.77
N THR A 147 8.61 31.06 1.20
CA THR A 147 7.16 30.86 1.29
C THR A 147 6.77 29.52 0.64
N PRO A 148 5.66 28.86 1.05
CA PRO A 148 5.26 27.58 0.48
C PRO A 148 5.09 27.63 -1.04
N ALA A 149 4.43 28.68 -1.54
CA ALA A 149 4.22 28.89 -2.97
C ALA A 149 5.53 29.06 -3.75
N PHE A 150 6.49 29.83 -3.22
CA PHE A 150 7.79 30.00 -3.87
C PHE A 150 8.64 28.74 -3.80
N HIS A 151 8.54 27.98 -2.71
CA HIS A 151 9.19 26.68 -2.59
C HIS A 151 8.72 25.71 -3.67
N ASP A 152 7.41 25.55 -3.84
CA ASP A 152 6.84 24.72 -4.91
C ASP A 152 7.24 25.24 -6.30
N ALA A 153 7.17 26.56 -6.54
CA ALA A 153 7.61 27.16 -7.78
C ALA A 153 9.11 26.88 -8.08
N LYS A 154 9.96 26.89 -7.06
CA LYS A 154 11.39 26.55 -7.19
C LYS A 154 11.60 25.08 -7.50
N GLU A 155 10.86 24.17 -6.87
CA GLU A 155 10.94 22.73 -7.14
C GLU A 155 10.44 22.39 -8.55
N VAL A 156 9.35 23.03 -9.01
CA VAL A 156 8.90 22.94 -10.42
C VAL A 156 9.96 23.53 -11.35
N LYS A 157 10.54 24.68 -11.01
CA LYS A 157 11.58 25.30 -11.85
C LYS A 157 12.78 24.38 -12.02
N ASP A 158 13.23 23.75 -10.94
CA ASP A 158 14.35 22.81 -10.99
C ASP A 158 13.98 21.54 -11.75
N ALA A 159 12.74 21.08 -11.66
CA ALA A 159 12.26 19.89 -12.38
C ALA A 159 12.24 20.07 -13.90
N VAL A 160 12.02 21.29 -14.40
CA VAL A 160 12.00 21.61 -15.84
C VAL A 160 13.27 22.34 -16.31
N LYS A 161 14.28 22.50 -15.45
CA LYS A 161 15.51 23.21 -15.81
C LYS A 161 16.64 22.22 -16.07
N GLY A 162 17.17 22.28 -17.29
CA GLY A 162 18.41 21.59 -17.67
C GLY A 162 18.18 20.56 -18.76
N ALA A 163 19.10 19.60 -18.88
CA ALA A 163 18.92 18.47 -19.78
C ALA A 163 18.12 17.38 -19.06
N GLY A 164 16.89 17.15 -19.50
CA GLY A 164 15.95 16.20 -18.89
C GLY A 164 14.92 16.88 -17.98
N THR A 165 13.99 16.09 -17.47
CA THR A 165 12.87 16.54 -16.64
C THR A 165 12.79 15.66 -15.39
N ASP A 166 12.44 16.22 -14.24
CA ASP A 166 12.09 15.43 -13.05
C ASP A 166 10.58 15.22 -13.01
N GLU A 167 10.10 14.24 -13.78
CA GLU A 167 8.66 13.91 -13.87
C GLU A 167 8.11 13.51 -12.50
N LYS A 168 8.93 12.89 -11.64
CA LYS A 168 8.52 12.48 -10.29
C LYS A 168 8.21 13.68 -9.40
N CYS A 169 8.94 14.78 -9.55
CA CYS A 169 8.67 16.06 -8.87
C CYS A 169 7.38 16.70 -9.39
N LEU A 170 7.23 16.80 -10.73
CA LEU A 170 6.04 17.37 -11.36
C LEU A 170 4.76 16.62 -10.96
N ILE A 171 4.80 15.28 -11.00
CA ILE A 171 3.69 14.42 -10.58
C ILE A 171 3.33 14.68 -9.12
N GLU A 172 4.31 14.72 -8.22
CA GLU A 172 4.08 14.91 -6.79
C GLU A 172 3.41 16.24 -6.46
N ILE A 173 3.90 17.33 -7.04
CA ILE A 173 3.37 18.66 -6.78
C ILE A 173 1.97 18.76 -7.41
N LEU A 174 1.84 18.56 -8.71
CA LEU A 174 0.59 18.84 -9.42
C LEU A 174 -0.55 17.88 -9.10
N SER A 175 -0.28 16.64 -8.65
CA SER A 175 -1.35 15.73 -8.23
C SER A 175 -1.91 16.03 -6.83
N SER A 176 -1.15 16.75 -5.99
CA SER A 176 -1.45 16.87 -4.55
C SER A 176 -1.88 18.26 -4.09
N ARG A 177 -1.58 19.32 -4.86
CA ARG A 177 -1.97 20.69 -4.51
C ARG A 177 -3.45 20.93 -4.79
N ASN A 178 -4.09 21.68 -3.90
CA ASN A 178 -5.44 22.18 -4.14
C ASN A 178 -5.43 23.39 -5.08
N ASN A 179 -6.61 23.84 -5.51
CA ASN A 179 -6.77 24.95 -6.45
C ASN A 179 -6.02 26.22 -6.00
N GLN A 180 -6.20 26.62 -4.74
CA GLN A 180 -5.53 27.81 -4.19
C GLN A 180 -3.99 27.68 -4.19
N GLN A 181 -3.46 26.54 -3.75
CA GLN A 181 -2.02 26.26 -3.75
C GLN A 181 -1.44 26.28 -5.17
N VAL A 182 -2.18 25.77 -6.17
CA VAL A 182 -1.79 25.84 -7.58
C VAL A 182 -1.71 27.29 -8.05
N HIS A 183 -2.73 28.10 -7.78
CA HIS A 183 -2.75 29.51 -8.17
C HIS A 183 -1.61 30.31 -7.51
N ASP A 184 -1.38 30.11 -6.22
CA ASP A 184 -0.30 30.78 -5.48
C ASP A 184 1.07 30.38 -6.03
N MET A 185 1.27 29.10 -6.33
CA MET A 185 2.50 28.57 -6.93
C MET A 185 2.76 29.17 -8.32
N VAL A 186 1.74 29.24 -9.19
CA VAL A 186 1.85 29.84 -10.54
C VAL A 186 2.20 31.33 -10.43
N ALA A 187 1.54 32.06 -9.53
CA ALA A 187 1.83 33.46 -9.29
C ALA A 187 3.28 33.67 -8.79
N ALA A 188 3.72 32.87 -7.82
CA ALA A 188 5.08 32.92 -7.29
C ALA A 188 6.14 32.58 -8.35
N TYR A 189 5.86 31.63 -9.25
CA TYR A 189 6.76 31.29 -10.35
C TYR A 189 6.93 32.46 -11.33
N ARG A 190 5.84 33.11 -11.70
CA ARG A 190 5.87 34.28 -12.58
C ARG A 190 6.62 35.44 -11.95
N GLU A 191 6.39 35.71 -10.68
CA GLU A 191 7.11 36.75 -9.92
C GLU A 191 8.61 36.44 -9.83
N ALA A 192 8.97 35.19 -9.53
CA ALA A 192 10.35 34.78 -9.32
C ALA A 192 11.19 34.76 -10.62
N TYR A 193 10.58 34.34 -11.73
CA TYR A 193 11.33 33.99 -12.94
C TYR A 193 10.93 34.79 -14.18
N GLY A 194 9.87 35.60 -14.11
CA GLY A 194 9.36 36.36 -15.25
C GLY A 194 8.91 35.49 -16.43
N ARG A 195 8.46 34.26 -16.15
CA ARG A 195 8.02 33.26 -17.13
C ARG A 195 6.70 32.65 -16.68
N GLU A 196 5.90 32.17 -17.63
CA GLU A 196 4.70 31.40 -17.33
C GLU A 196 5.10 29.94 -17.02
N MET A 197 4.60 29.40 -15.89
CA MET A 197 4.89 28.02 -15.48
C MET A 197 4.35 27.01 -16.50
N GLU A 198 3.17 27.28 -17.07
CA GLU A 198 2.53 26.41 -18.06
C GLU A 198 3.40 26.26 -19.31
N ASP A 199 3.94 27.36 -19.84
CA ASP A 199 4.81 27.34 -21.01
C ASP A 199 6.07 26.49 -20.78
N ASP A 200 6.68 26.61 -19.60
CA ASP A 200 7.87 25.83 -19.24
C ASP A 200 7.52 24.33 -19.11
N ILE A 201 6.38 23.99 -18.49
CA ILE A 201 5.92 22.58 -18.43
C ILE A 201 5.60 22.04 -19.81
N ILE A 202 4.94 22.82 -20.68
CA ILE A 202 4.60 22.40 -22.05
C ILE A 202 5.85 22.14 -22.89
N ALA A 203 6.90 22.93 -22.70
CA ALA A 203 8.16 22.81 -23.41
C ALA A 203 8.93 21.53 -23.05
N ASP A 204 8.87 21.12 -21.77
CA ASP A 204 9.64 19.98 -21.25
C ASP A 204 8.83 18.67 -21.19
N THR A 205 7.52 18.68 -21.46
CA THR A 205 6.67 17.49 -21.41
C THR A 205 5.91 17.24 -22.72
N THR A 206 5.46 16.00 -22.95
CA THR A 206 4.75 15.62 -24.18
C THR A 206 3.56 14.70 -23.91
N GLY A 207 2.77 14.44 -24.96
CA GLY A 207 1.69 13.46 -24.93
C GLY A 207 0.58 13.74 -23.90
N HIS A 208 -0.02 12.68 -23.38
CA HIS A 208 -1.09 12.74 -22.39
C HIS A 208 -0.59 13.13 -21.00
N PHE A 209 0.67 12.82 -20.69
CA PHE A 209 1.35 13.32 -19.49
C PHE A 209 1.29 14.84 -19.43
N ARG A 210 1.74 15.54 -20.48
CA ARG A 210 1.62 17.01 -20.57
C ARG A 210 0.18 17.50 -20.40
N LYS A 211 -0.77 16.89 -21.11
CA LYS A 211 -2.19 17.32 -21.07
C LYS A 211 -2.74 17.29 -19.64
N MET A 212 -2.48 16.20 -18.92
CA MET A 212 -2.95 16.06 -17.54
C MET A 212 -2.26 17.06 -16.60
N LEU A 213 -0.94 17.28 -16.75
CA LEU A 213 -0.25 18.31 -15.95
C LEU A 213 -0.84 19.70 -16.19
N VAL A 214 -1.16 20.06 -17.44
CA VAL A 214 -1.79 21.35 -17.78
C VAL A 214 -3.18 21.45 -17.15
N VAL A 215 -3.99 20.39 -17.18
CA VAL A 215 -5.32 20.36 -16.53
C VAL A 215 -5.21 20.58 -15.02
N LEU A 216 -4.28 19.90 -14.35
CA LEU A 216 -4.05 20.07 -12.92
C LEU A 216 -3.52 21.48 -12.59
N LEU A 217 -2.69 22.04 -13.46
CA LEU A 217 -2.12 23.39 -13.32
C LEU A 217 -3.16 24.51 -13.48
N GLN A 218 -4.30 24.23 -14.12
CA GLN A 218 -5.38 25.23 -14.17
C GLN A 218 -5.93 25.54 -12.77
N GLY A 219 -5.86 24.60 -11.82
CA GLY A 219 -6.40 24.81 -10.47
C GLY A 219 -7.91 25.06 -10.47
N THR A 220 -8.65 24.42 -11.38
CA THR A 220 -10.10 24.62 -11.55
C THR A 220 -10.90 23.35 -11.27
N ARG A 221 -10.41 22.46 -10.38
CA ARG A 221 -11.19 21.28 -9.98
C ARG A 221 -12.48 21.74 -9.30
N ASP A 222 -13.58 21.06 -9.57
CA ASP A 222 -14.84 21.33 -8.87
C ASP A 222 -14.69 21.13 -7.35
N GLU A 223 -15.07 22.13 -6.57
CA GLU A 223 -15.05 22.11 -5.10
C GLU A 223 -16.45 21.89 -4.51
N SER A 224 -17.44 21.59 -5.34
CA SER A 224 -18.79 21.27 -4.89
C SER A 224 -18.79 20.03 -3.98
N GLY A 225 -19.49 20.12 -2.86
CA GLY A 225 -19.65 19.01 -1.92
C GLY A 225 -20.82 18.07 -2.24
N SER A 226 -21.68 18.42 -3.20
CA SER A 226 -22.84 17.63 -3.60
C SER A 226 -22.45 16.55 -4.59
N VAL A 227 -22.92 15.33 -4.37
CA VAL A 227 -22.73 14.21 -5.30
C VAL A 227 -23.99 14.03 -6.13
N ASP A 228 -23.85 14.06 -7.45
CA ASP A 228 -24.91 13.75 -8.41
C ASP A 228 -24.83 12.28 -8.81
N GLU A 229 -25.77 11.47 -8.32
CA GLU A 229 -25.78 10.02 -8.55
C GLU A 229 -25.97 9.65 -10.03
N GLU A 230 -26.66 10.48 -10.83
CA GLU A 230 -26.80 10.22 -12.27
C GLU A 230 -25.46 10.44 -12.99
N LEU A 231 -24.75 11.51 -12.64
CA LEU A 231 -23.41 11.78 -13.17
C LEU A 231 -22.38 10.75 -12.69
N VAL A 232 -22.50 10.24 -11.47
CA VAL A 232 -21.67 9.13 -10.97
C VAL A 232 -21.85 7.91 -11.89
N ALA A 233 -23.10 7.53 -12.18
CA ALA A 233 -23.38 6.40 -13.05
C ALA A 233 -22.84 6.61 -14.48
N GLU A 234 -22.94 7.82 -15.01
CA GLU A 234 -22.37 8.19 -16.32
C GLU A 234 -20.84 8.08 -16.30
N ASP A 235 -20.16 8.69 -15.33
CA ASP A 235 -18.71 8.68 -15.23
C ASP A 235 -18.15 7.25 -15.04
N ILE A 236 -18.87 6.37 -14.34
CA ILE A 236 -18.49 4.95 -14.20
C ILE A 236 -18.52 4.23 -15.54
N GLN A 237 -19.58 4.42 -16.32
CA GLN A 237 -19.71 3.83 -17.65
C GLN A 237 -18.66 4.39 -18.59
N ASP A 238 -18.43 5.70 -18.56
CA ASP A 238 -17.43 6.38 -19.38
C ASP A 238 -16.01 5.88 -19.06
N LEU A 239 -15.65 5.72 -17.77
CA LEU A 239 -14.34 5.19 -17.38
C LEU A 239 -14.14 3.73 -17.81
N PHE A 240 -15.18 2.91 -17.70
CA PHE A 240 -15.11 1.50 -18.11
C PHE A 240 -15.00 1.36 -19.62
N ALA A 241 -15.85 2.07 -20.37
CA ALA A 241 -15.81 2.07 -21.84
C ALA A 241 -14.50 2.66 -22.38
N ALA A 242 -13.92 3.63 -21.68
CA ALA A 242 -12.63 4.23 -21.99
C ALA A 242 -11.43 3.34 -21.63
N GLY A 243 -11.60 2.25 -20.87
CA GLY A 243 -10.51 1.37 -20.46
C GLY A 243 -10.73 -0.07 -20.88
N GLU A 244 -11.63 -0.77 -20.18
CA GLU A 244 -11.77 -2.24 -20.25
C GLU A 244 -12.56 -2.74 -21.48
N GLU A 245 -13.40 -1.91 -22.13
CA GLU A 245 -14.18 -2.34 -23.30
C GLU A 245 -13.41 -2.25 -24.64
N GLN A 246 -12.24 -1.62 -24.66
CA GLN A 246 -11.47 -1.39 -25.88
C GLN A 246 -10.02 -1.83 -25.69
N TRP A 247 -9.32 -2.13 -26.79
CA TRP A 247 -7.89 -2.37 -26.70
C TRP A 247 -7.16 -1.02 -26.67
N GLY A 248 -6.66 -0.64 -25.49
CA GLY A 248 -6.06 0.68 -25.21
C GLY A 248 -7.07 1.63 -24.55
N THR A 249 -6.58 2.70 -23.92
CA THR A 249 -7.42 3.65 -23.18
C THR A 249 -7.85 4.85 -24.03
N ASP A 250 -9.07 5.36 -23.87
CA ASP A 250 -9.39 6.76 -24.17
C ASP A 250 -8.85 7.65 -23.04
N GLU A 251 -7.57 8.03 -23.15
CA GLU A 251 -6.89 8.82 -22.12
C GLU A 251 -7.55 10.19 -21.92
N ALA A 252 -8.30 10.71 -22.90
CA ALA A 252 -8.97 12.01 -22.78
C ALA A 252 -10.13 11.96 -21.79
N LYS A 253 -10.88 10.85 -21.74
CA LYS A 253 -11.95 10.64 -20.75
C LYS A 253 -11.40 10.56 -19.34
N PHE A 254 -10.33 9.77 -19.14
CA PHE A 254 -9.63 9.71 -17.84
C PHE A 254 -9.14 11.09 -17.38
N ILE A 255 -8.51 11.87 -18.25
CA ILE A 255 -8.04 13.23 -17.94
C ILE A 255 -9.21 14.14 -17.57
N MET A 256 -10.30 14.10 -18.33
CA MET A 256 -11.47 14.95 -18.09
C MET A 256 -12.10 14.66 -16.72
N ILE A 257 -12.40 13.39 -16.45
CA ILE A 257 -13.11 12.98 -15.23
C ILE A 257 -12.21 13.18 -14.01
N LEU A 258 -11.01 12.59 -14.02
CA LEU A 258 -10.10 12.64 -12.87
C LEU A 258 -9.50 14.02 -12.64
N GLY A 259 -9.39 14.87 -13.66
CA GLY A 259 -8.88 16.22 -13.55
C GLY A 259 -9.88 17.26 -13.03
N ASN A 260 -11.19 17.07 -13.28
CA ASN A 260 -12.17 18.13 -13.07
C ASN A 260 -13.24 17.83 -12.01
N ARG A 261 -13.64 16.56 -11.82
CA ARG A 261 -14.71 16.23 -10.86
C ARG A 261 -14.28 16.51 -9.42
N SER A 262 -15.25 16.80 -8.57
CA SER A 262 -14.99 17.06 -7.15
C SER A 262 -14.49 15.80 -6.43
N ILE A 263 -13.74 16.00 -5.35
CA ILE A 263 -13.21 14.89 -4.57
C ILE A 263 -14.33 13.99 -4.00
N PRO A 264 -15.43 14.52 -3.43
CA PRO A 264 -16.54 13.68 -2.97
C PRO A 264 -17.18 12.87 -4.11
N HIS A 265 -17.35 13.46 -5.29
CA HIS A 265 -17.86 12.77 -6.47
C HIS A 265 -16.95 11.61 -6.88
N LEU A 266 -15.65 11.86 -7.00
CA LEU A 266 -14.68 10.85 -7.40
C LEU A 266 -14.55 9.71 -6.39
N HIS A 267 -14.69 9.98 -5.08
CA HIS A 267 -14.78 8.91 -4.08
C HIS A 267 -15.95 7.97 -4.36
N LYS A 268 -17.13 8.53 -4.65
CA LYS A 268 -18.31 7.74 -4.98
C LYS A 268 -18.14 6.96 -6.29
N VAL A 269 -17.58 7.60 -7.33
CA VAL A 269 -17.25 6.93 -8.59
C VAL A 269 -16.32 5.75 -8.36
N PHE A 270 -15.25 5.89 -7.57
CA PHE A 270 -14.31 4.79 -7.33
C PHE A 270 -14.96 3.63 -6.57
N GLU A 271 -15.79 3.94 -5.56
CA GLU A 271 -16.52 2.95 -4.78
C GLU A 271 -17.49 2.14 -5.66
N GLU A 272 -18.30 2.82 -6.47
CA GLU A 272 -19.30 2.17 -7.31
C GLU A 272 -18.68 1.49 -8.55
N TYR A 273 -17.58 2.01 -9.09
CA TYR A 273 -16.82 1.36 -10.17
C TYR A 273 -16.30 -0.03 -9.73
N GLU A 274 -15.70 -0.11 -8.53
CA GLU A 274 -15.20 -1.37 -7.98
C GLU A 274 -16.34 -2.38 -7.74
N LYS A 275 -17.52 -1.91 -7.29
CA LYS A 275 -18.71 -2.75 -7.13
C LYS A 275 -19.24 -3.26 -8.47
N ALA A 276 -19.25 -2.42 -9.51
CA ALA A 276 -19.82 -2.74 -10.81
C ALA A 276 -18.96 -3.71 -11.62
N TYR A 277 -17.64 -3.54 -11.60
CA TYR A 277 -16.72 -4.24 -12.50
C TYR A 277 -15.76 -5.21 -11.82
N GLU A 278 -15.83 -5.33 -10.49
CA GLU A 278 -14.95 -6.20 -9.68
C GLU A 278 -13.45 -5.93 -9.90
N THR A 279 -13.10 -4.71 -10.29
CA THR A 279 -11.74 -4.21 -10.51
C THR A 279 -11.63 -2.77 -10.00
N THR A 280 -10.47 -2.39 -9.46
CA THR A 280 -10.27 -1.01 -8.99
C THR A 280 -9.91 -0.10 -10.17
N ILE A 281 -10.21 1.20 -10.05
CA ILE A 281 -9.80 2.17 -11.07
C ILE A 281 -8.27 2.20 -11.24
N GLU A 282 -7.52 1.98 -10.15
CA GLU A 282 -6.06 1.86 -10.20
C GLU A 282 -5.59 0.66 -11.03
N ASP A 283 -6.34 -0.44 -11.02
CA ASP A 283 -6.00 -1.63 -11.78
C ASP A 283 -6.25 -1.45 -13.26
N SER A 284 -7.41 -0.87 -13.62
CA SER A 284 -7.70 -0.49 -15.00
C SER A 284 -6.67 0.53 -15.53
N ILE A 285 -6.22 1.47 -14.70
CA ILE A 285 -5.13 2.39 -15.08
C ILE A 285 -3.82 1.63 -15.33
N LYS A 286 -3.44 0.69 -14.46
CA LYS A 286 -2.18 -0.08 -14.60
C LYS A 286 -2.19 -1.05 -15.77
N SER A 287 -3.34 -1.61 -16.12
CA SER A 287 -3.44 -2.54 -17.26
C SER A 287 -3.40 -1.82 -18.59
N GLU A 288 -3.96 -0.61 -18.66
CA GLU A 288 -4.17 0.08 -19.93
C GLU A 288 -3.15 1.21 -20.21
N LEU A 289 -2.55 1.82 -19.18
CA LEU A 289 -1.59 2.91 -19.33
C LEU A 289 -0.15 2.47 -19.03
N SER A 290 0.81 3.24 -19.52
CA SER A 290 2.23 3.02 -19.23
C SER A 290 3.02 4.33 -19.04
N GLY A 291 4.25 4.21 -18.53
CA GLY A 291 5.19 5.31 -18.43
C GLY A 291 4.80 6.38 -17.41
N ASP A 292 5.23 7.63 -17.64
CA ASP A 292 4.97 8.71 -16.68
C ASP A 292 3.51 9.16 -16.66
N PHE A 293 2.76 8.90 -17.73
CA PHE A 293 1.32 9.16 -17.73
C PHE A 293 0.58 8.21 -16.77
N GLU A 294 0.85 6.91 -16.81
CA GLU A 294 0.33 5.94 -15.81
C GLU A 294 0.68 6.38 -14.38
N ARG A 295 1.95 6.75 -14.14
CA ARG A 295 2.40 7.21 -12.82
C ARG A 295 1.66 8.46 -12.35
N LEU A 296 1.40 9.41 -13.24
CA LEU A 296 0.63 10.62 -12.95
C LEU A 296 -0.81 10.30 -12.61
N MET A 297 -1.49 9.48 -13.42
CA MET A 297 -2.89 9.11 -13.18
C MET A 297 -3.06 8.35 -11.86
N LEU A 298 -2.14 7.42 -11.56
CA LEU A 298 -2.12 6.73 -10.27
C LEU A 298 -1.86 7.67 -9.09
N ALA A 299 -0.99 8.67 -9.25
CA ALA A 299 -0.75 9.67 -8.22
C ALA A 299 -1.98 10.55 -7.99
N VAL A 300 -2.69 10.94 -9.05
CA VAL A 300 -3.95 11.70 -8.97
C VAL A 300 -5.00 10.89 -8.21
N VAL A 301 -5.23 9.62 -8.58
CA VAL A 301 -6.18 8.75 -7.86
C VAL A 301 -5.77 8.57 -6.39
N GLN A 302 -4.48 8.34 -6.10
CA GLN A 302 -3.99 8.22 -4.73
C GLN A 302 -4.20 9.51 -3.91
N CYS A 303 -3.94 10.68 -4.49
CA CYS A 303 -4.18 11.97 -3.84
C CYS A 303 -5.67 12.24 -3.62
N ILE A 304 -6.52 11.88 -4.60
CA ILE A 304 -7.98 11.95 -4.44
C ILE A 304 -8.40 11.09 -3.26
N ARG A 305 -7.94 9.83 -3.16
CA ARG A 305 -8.26 8.94 -2.03
C ARG A 305 -7.73 9.47 -0.69
N SER A 306 -6.45 9.85 -0.64
CA SER A 306 -5.79 10.39 0.55
C SER A 306 -4.42 10.97 0.22
N VAL A 307 -4.31 12.29 0.29
CA VAL A 307 -3.02 13.00 0.18
C VAL A 307 -2.01 12.55 1.26
N PRO A 308 -2.38 12.41 2.55
CA PRO A 308 -1.46 11.89 3.56
C PRO A 308 -0.90 10.49 3.21
N MET A 309 -1.75 9.57 2.74
CA MET A 309 -1.34 8.22 2.36
C MET A 309 -0.41 8.22 1.15
N TYR A 310 -0.64 9.11 0.18
CA TYR A 310 0.25 9.32 -0.96
C TYR A 310 1.65 9.75 -0.49
N PHE A 311 1.73 10.76 0.38
CA PHE A 311 3.01 11.24 0.89
C PHE A 311 3.71 10.23 1.79
N ALA A 312 2.97 9.47 2.61
CA ALA A 312 3.54 8.37 3.38
C ALA A 312 4.21 7.32 2.47
N LYS A 313 3.54 6.94 1.38
CA LYS A 313 4.11 6.04 0.37
C LYS A 313 5.37 6.65 -0.27
N ARG A 314 5.32 7.92 -0.67
CA ARG A 314 6.46 8.61 -1.31
C ARG A 314 7.67 8.78 -0.38
N LEU A 315 7.45 9.08 0.89
CA LEU A 315 8.50 9.14 1.90
C LEU A 315 9.18 7.80 2.07
N TYR A 316 8.39 6.71 2.16
CA TYR A 316 8.95 5.36 2.25
C TYR A 316 9.82 5.04 1.04
N LYS A 317 9.31 5.31 -0.17
CA LYS A 317 10.08 5.13 -1.43
C LYS A 317 11.36 5.94 -1.46
N SER A 318 11.36 7.14 -0.86
CA SER A 318 12.54 8.01 -0.84
C SER A 318 13.67 7.49 0.05
N MET A 319 13.38 6.63 1.02
CA MET A 319 14.35 6.10 2.00
C MET A 319 14.54 4.59 1.87
N LYS A 320 13.86 3.94 0.92
CA LYS A 320 13.91 2.49 0.78
C LYS A 320 15.13 2.08 -0.05
N GLY A 321 15.91 1.15 0.49
CA GLY A 321 17.01 0.50 -0.22
C GLY A 321 18.37 1.06 0.19
N LEU A 322 19.34 1.00 -0.70
CA LEU A 322 20.65 1.63 -0.48
C LEU A 322 20.61 3.07 -0.99
N GLY A 323 20.81 4.02 -0.07
CA GLY A 323 20.79 5.46 -0.36
C GLY A 323 19.39 6.08 -0.26
N THR A 324 19.36 7.41 -0.36
CA THR A 324 18.16 8.22 -0.12
C THR A 324 17.90 9.13 -1.31
N ALA A 325 16.65 9.26 -1.74
CA ALA A 325 16.22 10.29 -2.69
C ALA A 325 16.01 11.64 -1.96
N ASP A 326 17.11 12.23 -1.47
CA ASP A 326 17.07 13.36 -0.53
C ASP A 326 16.25 14.56 -1.01
N ASN A 327 16.24 14.85 -2.32
CA ASN A 327 15.45 15.96 -2.85
C ASN A 327 13.95 15.75 -2.63
N THR A 328 13.47 14.50 -2.81
CA THR A 328 12.08 14.13 -2.53
C THR A 328 11.80 14.18 -1.03
N LEU A 329 12.72 13.64 -0.21
CA LEU A 329 12.58 13.68 1.25
C LEU A 329 12.50 15.12 1.76
N ILE A 330 13.41 16.00 1.35
CA ILE A 330 13.41 17.43 1.71
C ILE A 330 12.10 18.09 1.29
N ARG A 331 11.70 17.93 0.03
CA ARG A 331 10.50 18.59 -0.51
C ARG A 331 9.24 18.19 0.23
N ILE A 332 9.05 16.90 0.53
CA ILE A 332 7.87 16.42 1.25
C ILE A 332 7.91 16.88 2.71
N MET A 333 9.07 16.75 3.38
CA MET A 333 9.18 17.14 4.79
C MET A 333 8.92 18.63 5.00
N ILE A 334 9.35 19.50 4.08
CA ILE A 334 9.01 20.93 4.10
C ILE A 334 7.54 21.15 3.73
N GLY A 335 7.11 20.57 2.60
CA GLY A 335 5.80 20.86 2.03
C GLY A 335 4.62 20.43 2.90
N ARG A 336 4.83 19.47 3.82
CA ARG A 336 3.77 18.92 4.69
C ARG A 336 3.92 19.28 6.17
N SER A 337 5.06 19.82 6.62
CA SER A 337 5.32 20.08 8.06
C SER A 337 4.32 21.02 8.72
N GLU A 338 3.68 21.91 7.96
CA GLU A 338 2.69 22.88 8.47
C GLU A 338 1.27 22.59 7.95
N ILE A 339 1.02 21.39 7.42
CA ILE A 339 -0.27 20.99 6.83
C ILE A 339 -0.83 19.75 7.55
N ASP A 340 -0.22 18.59 7.30
CA ASP A 340 -0.77 17.28 7.68
C ASP A 340 0.34 16.26 8.00
N MET A 341 1.54 16.70 8.38
CA MET A 341 2.64 15.79 8.71
C MET A 341 2.28 14.78 9.82
N LEU A 342 1.38 15.13 10.75
CA LEU A 342 0.84 14.16 11.72
C LEU A 342 0.07 13.02 11.01
N ASP A 343 -0.84 13.35 10.09
CA ASP A 343 -1.59 12.37 9.31
C ASP A 343 -0.66 11.51 8.43
N VAL A 344 0.39 12.13 7.85
CA VAL A 344 1.40 11.43 7.05
C VAL A 344 2.16 10.41 7.90
N ARG A 345 2.59 10.75 9.12
CA ARG A 345 3.26 9.83 10.05
C ARG A 345 2.37 8.65 10.41
N GLU A 346 1.09 8.92 10.63
CA GLU A 346 0.12 7.88 10.98
C GLU A 346 -0.15 6.93 9.81
N CYS A 347 -0.36 7.48 8.60
CA CYS A 347 -0.48 6.69 7.38
C CYS A 347 0.78 5.85 7.12
N PHE A 348 1.96 6.39 7.42
CA PHE A 348 3.23 5.68 7.31
C PHE A 348 3.26 4.49 8.27
N ARG A 349 2.86 4.69 9.54
CA ARG A 349 2.80 3.63 10.57
C ARG A 349 1.77 2.55 10.27
N LEU A 350 0.64 2.92 9.67
CA LEU A 350 -0.40 1.99 9.22
C LEU A 350 0.09 1.04 8.11
N ARG A 351 1.05 1.50 7.30
CA ARG A 351 1.50 0.80 6.10
C ARG A 351 2.84 0.08 6.29
N TYR A 352 3.71 0.60 7.13
CA TYR A 352 5.09 0.16 7.25
C TYR A 352 5.44 -0.29 8.67
N GLU A 353 6.41 -1.19 8.78
CA GLU A 353 6.81 -1.79 10.07
C GLU A 353 7.62 -0.85 10.97
N LYS A 354 8.04 0.33 10.47
CA LYS A 354 8.80 1.35 11.21
C LYS A 354 8.06 2.68 11.18
N SER A 355 8.20 3.51 12.22
CA SER A 355 7.76 4.91 12.17
C SER A 355 8.53 5.70 11.11
N LEU A 356 7.91 6.77 10.60
CA LEU A 356 8.57 7.73 9.70
C LEU A 356 9.83 8.31 10.37
N TYR A 357 9.74 8.63 11.66
CA TYR A 357 10.84 9.13 12.47
C TYR A 357 12.04 8.18 12.47
N ASN A 358 11.80 6.90 12.77
CA ASN A 358 12.87 5.90 12.82
C ASN A 358 13.43 5.58 11.42
N MET A 359 12.59 5.61 10.38
CA MET A 359 13.08 5.49 9.00
C MET A 359 14.04 6.64 8.63
N ILE A 360 13.67 7.89 8.94
CA ILE A 360 14.54 9.06 8.71
C ILE A 360 15.82 8.95 9.54
N LYS A 361 15.71 8.53 10.80
CA LYS A 361 16.83 8.44 11.74
C LYS A 361 17.91 7.45 11.27
N ASP A 362 17.47 6.33 10.71
CA ASP A 362 18.33 5.25 10.22
C ASP A 362 18.95 5.60 8.86
N ASP A 363 18.23 6.34 8.00
CA ASP A 363 18.64 6.59 6.62
C ASP A 363 19.43 7.91 6.44
N THR A 364 19.45 8.79 7.44
CA THR A 364 20.11 10.11 7.38
C THR A 364 21.13 10.34 8.50
N SER A 365 21.98 11.37 8.37
CA SER A 365 23.03 11.69 9.36
C SER A 365 23.25 13.20 9.55
N GLY A 366 23.93 13.56 10.65
CA GLY A 366 24.36 14.94 10.94
C GLY A 366 23.21 15.93 11.15
N ASP A 367 23.48 17.21 10.91
CA ASP A 367 22.50 18.30 11.07
C ASP A 367 21.29 18.14 10.14
N TYR A 368 21.54 17.64 8.93
CA TYR A 368 20.49 17.27 7.98
C TYR A 368 19.46 16.31 8.59
N LYS A 369 19.92 15.24 9.25
CA LYS A 369 19.03 14.33 9.99
C LYS A 369 18.25 15.07 11.07
N ARG A 370 18.94 15.83 11.92
CA ARG A 370 18.29 16.48 13.07
C ARG A 370 17.20 17.44 12.62
N THR A 371 17.44 18.22 11.57
CA THR A 371 16.41 19.10 10.97
C THR A 371 15.23 18.30 10.44
N LEU A 372 15.45 17.21 9.71
CA LEU A 372 14.35 16.36 9.23
C LEU A 372 13.56 15.73 10.37
N LEU A 373 14.22 15.30 11.45
CA LEU A 373 13.56 14.76 12.63
C LEU A 373 12.73 15.84 13.34
N ASN A 374 13.21 17.08 13.46
CA ASN A 374 12.43 18.19 13.99
C ASN A 374 11.19 18.48 13.12
N LEU A 375 11.33 18.46 11.79
CA LEU A 375 10.18 18.59 10.87
C LEU A 375 9.23 17.39 10.96
N CYS A 376 9.75 16.19 11.21
CA CYS A 376 8.93 15.00 11.44
C CYS A 376 8.18 15.07 12.77
N GLY A 377 8.75 15.72 13.79
CA GLY A 377 8.22 15.70 15.16
C GLY A 377 8.81 14.55 15.97
N GLY A 378 7.96 13.81 16.68
CA GLY A 378 8.38 12.78 17.65
C GLY A 378 8.42 11.36 17.08
N ASP A 379 9.00 10.45 17.86
CA ASP A 379 8.88 9.01 17.62
C ASP A 379 7.52 8.53 18.15
N ASP A 380 6.56 8.32 17.24
CA ASP A 380 5.21 7.85 17.57
C ASP A 380 5.13 6.35 17.86
N ASP A 381 6.26 5.63 17.85
CA ASP A 381 6.28 4.22 18.27
C ASP A 381 5.79 4.06 19.72
N LEU A 382 5.79 5.14 20.52
CA LEU A 382 5.41 5.14 21.92
C LEU A 382 3.90 5.31 22.18
N ALA A 383 3.13 5.95 21.28
CA ALA A 383 1.81 6.47 21.64
C ALA A 383 0.68 5.44 21.63
N GLY A 384 0.74 4.39 20.80
CA GLY A 384 -0.26 3.31 20.74
C GLY A 384 -1.66 3.70 20.24
N GLU A 385 -2.07 4.95 20.45
CA GLU A 385 -3.35 5.54 20.05
C GLU A 385 -3.21 6.31 18.73
N PHE A 386 -4.25 6.21 17.89
CA PHE A 386 -4.42 7.01 16.71
C PHE A 386 -4.88 8.43 17.08
N PHE A 387 -4.63 9.39 16.21
CA PHE A 387 -5.44 10.59 16.20
C PHE A 387 -6.76 10.30 15.46
N PRO A 388 -7.84 11.10 15.66
CA PRO A 388 -9.16 10.81 15.11
C PRO A 388 -9.18 10.49 13.60
N GLU A 389 -8.36 11.18 12.81
CA GLU A 389 -8.26 11.02 11.36
C GLU A 389 -7.61 9.69 10.97
N ALA A 390 -6.53 9.26 11.63
CA ALA A 390 -5.96 7.93 11.37
C ALA A 390 -6.80 6.79 11.91
N ALA A 391 -7.57 6.99 12.97
CA ALA A 391 -8.56 6.01 13.38
C ALA A 391 -9.63 5.85 12.28
N GLN A 392 -10.06 6.94 11.66
CA GLN A 392 -10.97 6.88 10.52
C GLN A 392 -10.33 6.16 9.31
N LEU A 393 -9.05 6.39 9.02
CA LEU A 393 -8.35 5.67 7.96
C LEU A 393 -8.18 4.18 8.28
N ALA A 394 -7.77 3.83 9.49
CA ALA A 394 -7.63 2.45 9.95
C ALA A 394 -8.99 1.72 9.91
N TYR A 395 -10.06 2.39 10.35
CA TYR A 395 -11.44 1.92 10.27
C TYR A 395 -11.83 1.63 8.81
N LYS A 396 -11.59 2.59 7.91
CA LYS A 396 -11.84 2.44 6.47
C LYS A 396 -11.00 1.34 5.83
N MET A 397 -9.76 1.12 6.27
CA MET A 397 -8.92 0.02 5.77
C MET A 397 -9.54 -1.35 6.08
N TRP A 398 -10.08 -1.54 7.29
CA TRP A 398 -10.81 -2.76 7.65
C TRP A 398 -12.15 -2.88 6.93
N GLU A 399 -12.85 -1.76 6.72
CA GLU A 399 -14.08 -1.70 5.92
C GLU A 399 -13.85 -2.14 4.47
N ILE A 400 -12.81 -1.61 3.81
CA ILE A 400 -12.40 -2.01 2.46
C ILE A 400 -12.05 -3.50 2.45
N SER A 401 -11.21 -3.96 3.37
CA SER A 401 -10.86 -5.39 3.48
C SER A 401 -12.10 -6.30 3.64
N SER A 402 -13.16 -5.81 4.30
CA SER A 402 -14.40 -6.56 4.50
C SER A 402 -15.35 -6.55 3.29
N THR A 403 -15.29 -5.52 2.45
CA THR A 403 -16.25 -5.28 1.37
C THR A 403 -15.68 -5.65 -0.01
N THR A 404 -14.36 -5.55 -0.19
CA THR A 404 -13.69 -5.88 -1.45
C THR A 404 -13.79 -7.37 -1.74
N LYS A 405 -14.42 -7.71 -2.88
CA LYS A 405 -14.43 -9.07 -3.42
C LYS A 405 -13.18 -9.29 -4.28
N VAL A 406 -12.14 -9.90 -3.71
CA VAL A 406 -10.92 -10.21 -4.45
C VAL A 406 -11.10 -11.52 -5.23
N LYS A 407 -11.08 -11.45 -6.56
CA LYS A 407 -10.97 -12.63 -7.41
C LYS A 407 -9.54 -13.17 -7.36
N LEU A 408 -9.36 -14.33 -6.73
CA LEU A 408 -8.07 -15.03 -6.68
C LEU A 408 -7.75 -15.59 -8.07
N ARG A 409 -6.53 -15.33 -8.54
CA ARG A 409 -6.07 -15.68 -9.89
C ARG A 409 -4.79 -16.53 -9.79
N PRO A 410 -4.77 -17.73 -10.39
CA PRO A 410 -3.58 -18.54 -10.45
C PRO A 410 -2.65 -18.08 -11.59
N THR A 411 -1.36 -18.37 -11.45
CA THR A 411 -0.35 -18.21 -12.51
C THR A 411 -0.15 -19.50 -13.31
N VAL A 412 -0.33 -20.66 -12.68
CA VAL A 412 -0.32 -21.97 -13.34
C VAL A 412 -1.76 -22.40 -13.59
N ARG A 413 -2.07 -22.79 -14.83
CA ARG A 413 -3.40 -23.24 -15.26
C ARG A 413 -3.31 -24.61 -15.92
N PRO A 414 -4.40 -25.40 -15.95
CA PRO A 414 -4.42 -26.65 -16.70
C PRO A 414 -4.04 -26.42 -18.17
N ALA A 415 -3.12 -27.24 -18.69
CA ALA A 415 -2.77 -27.21 -20.12
C ALA A 415 -3.92 -27.73 -20.98
N SER A 416 -4.22 -27.07 -22.11
CA SER A 416 -5.34 -27.40 -23.00
C SER A 416 -5.11 -28.66 -23.85
N ASP A 417 -3.91 -28.81 -24.40
CA ASP A 417 -3.52 -29.95 -25.25
C ASP A 417 -2.77 -31.01 -24.43
N TYR A 418 -3.45 -31.53 -23.40
CA TYR A 418 -2.84 -32.37 -22.38
C TYR A 418 -3.03 -33.87 -22.64
N ASP A 419 -1.91 -34.61 -22.69
CA ASP A 419 -1.88 -36.08 -22.74
C ASP A 419 -0.94 -36.63 -21.66
N PRO A 420 -1.48 -37.26 -20.59
CA PRO A 420 -0.66 -37.83 -19.51
C PRO A 420 0.31 -38.92 -19.98
N ALA A 421 -0.04 -39.68 -21.02
CA ALA A 421 0.80 -40.75 -21.54
C ALA A 421 2.01 -40.18 -22.30
N ALA A 422 1.80 -39.15 -23.10
CA ALA A 422 2.87 -38.44 -23.80
C ALA A 422 3.83 -37.77 -22.81
N ASP A 423 3.29 -37.04 -21.82
CA ASP A 423 4.10 -36.39 -20.77
C ASP A 423 4.90 -37.43 -19.96
N ALA A 424 4.28 -38.56 -19.57
CA ALA A 424 4.97 -39.63 -18.85
C ALA A 424 6.14 -40.23 -19.66
N GLN A 425 5.95 -40.44 -20.97
CA GLN A 425 7.00 -40.94 -21.86
C GLN A 425 8.12 -39.91 -22.04
N ALA A 426 7.77 -38.62 -22.20
CA ALA A 426 8.73 -37.54 -22.32
C ALA A 426 9.58 -37.40 -21.05
N LEU A 427 8.97 -37.42 -19.86
CA LEU A 427 9.68 -37.43 -18.58
C LEU A 427 10.60 -38.65 -18.46
N ARG A 428 10.14 -39.85 -18.88
CA ARG A 428 10.99 -41.04 -18.86
C ARG A 428 12.21 -40.88 -19.76
N LYS A 429 12.02 -40.31 -20.95
CA LYS A 429 13.08 -40.06 -21.93
C LYS A 429 14.09 -39.05 -21.38
N ALA A 430 13.61 -37.97 -20.76
CA ALA A 430 14.43 -36.93 -20.14
C ALA A 430 15.34 -37.48 -19.02
N MET A 431 14.87 -38.52 -18.32
CA MET A 431 15.60 -39.22 -17.25
C MET A 431 16.30 -40.51 -17.74
N LYS A 432 16.48 -40.72 -19.05
CA LYS A 432 17.09 -41.95 -19.59
C LYS A 432 18.47 -41.67 -20.17
N GLY A 433 19.49 -42.23 -19.54
CA GLY A 433 20.84 -42.26 -20.10
C GLY A 433 21.85 -41.74 -19.10
N PHE A 434 22.94 -41.18 -19.60
CA PHE A 434 23.90 -40.46 -18.78
C PHE A 434 23.55 -38.97 -18.84
N GLY A 435 23.30 -38.36 -17.68
CA GLY A 435 22.77 -37.00 -17.57
C GLY A 435 21.24 -36.97 -17.56
N THR A 436 20.70 -35.80 -17.21
CA THR A 436 19.27 -35.51 -17.12
C THR A 436 18.97 -34.40 -18.13
N ASP A 437 17.78 -34.41 -18.74
CA ASP A 437 17.25 -33.30 -19.53
C ASP A 437 16.33 -32.48 -18.61
N GLU A 438 16.92 -31.58 -17.81
CA GLU A 438 16.19 -30.75 -16.86
C GLU A 438 15.17 -29.85 -17.58
N ASP A 439 15.48 -29.37 -18.79
CA ASP A 439 14.61 -28.50 -19.56
C ASP A 439 13.26 -29.17 -19.85
N THR A 440 13.27 -30.40 -20.36
CA THR A 440 12.04 -31.16 -20.61
C THR A 440 11.25 -31.41 -19.32
N ILE A 441 11.94 -31.73 -18.21
CA ILE A 441 11.28 -31.94 -16.91
C ILE A 441 10.58 -30.66 -16.44
N ILE A 442 11.27 -29.53 -16.54
CA ILE A 442 10.77 -28.21 -16.11
C ILE A 442 9.59 -27.78 -16.98
N GLU A 443 9.73 -27.89 -18.31
CA GLU A 443 8.69 -27.50 -19.27
C GLU A 443 7.39 -28.28 -19.06
N ILE A 444 7.47 -29.57 -18.73
CA ILE A 444 6.30 -30.37 -18.40
C ILE A 444 5.80 -30.02 -16.99
N VAL A 445 6.62 -30.20 -15.95
CA VAL A 445 6.13 -30.11 -14.56
C VAL A 445 5.64 -28.71 -14.23
N ALA A 446 6.35 -27.64 -14.62
CA ALA A 446 5.96 -26.28 -14.26
C ALA A 446 4.74 -25.75 -15.04
N ASN A 447 4.40 -26.35 -16.19
CA ASN A 447 3.26 -25.95 -17.04
C ASN A 447 2.08 -26.94 -17.03
N ARG A 448 1.94 -27.74 -15.98
CA ARG A 448 0.78 -28.63 -15.75
C ARG A 448 0.16 -28.30 -14.41
N SER A 449 -1.15 -28.31 -14.32
CA SER A 449 -1.81 -28.18 -13.02
C SER A 449 -1.49 -29.38 -12.12
N ASN A 450 -1.68 -29.25 -10.82
CA ASN A 450 -1.43 -30.34 -9.89
C ASN A 450 -2.25 -31.59 -10.24
N ALA A 451 -3.52 -31.40 -10.62
CA ALA A 451 -4.38 -32.49 -11.09
C ALA A 451 -3.77 -33.25 -12.27
N GLN A 452 -3.28 -32.51 -13.28
CA GLN A 452 -2.57 -33.09 -14.42
C GLN A 452 -1.27 -33.79 -13.97
N ARG A 453 -0.49 -33.21 -13.05
CA ARG A 453 0.70 -33.89 -12.49
C ARG A 453 0.36 -35.21 -11.80
N GLN A 454 -0.79 -35.31 -11.11
CA GLN A 454 -1.24 -36.56 -10.50
C GLN A 454 -1.60 -37.61 -11.56
N GLU A 455 -2.26 -37.21 -12.64
CA GLU A 455 -2.55 -38.10 -13.77
C GLU A 455 -1.26 -38.56 -14.48
N ILE A 456 -0.27 -37.69 -14.66
CA ILE A 456 1.06 -38.06 -15.17
C ILE A 456 1.72 -39.10 -14.25
N ARG A 457 1.65 -38.94 -12.92
CA ARG A 457 2.18 -39.95 -11.96
C ARG A 457 1.51 -41.31 -12.16
N GLN A 458 0.19 -41.33 -12.36
CA GLN A 458 -0.57 -42.55 -12.59
C GLN A 458 -0.20 -43.20 -13.94
N ALA A 459 -0.13 -42.42 -15.01
CA ALA A 459 0.26 -42.90 -16.34
C ALA A 459 1.70 -43.41 -16.38
N PHE A 460 2.64 -42.73 -15.72
CA PHE A 460 4.02 -43.18 -15.61
C PHE A 460 4.13 -44.54 -14.92
N LYS A 461 3.36 -44.74 -13.84
CA LYS A 461 3.31 -46.02 -13.13
C LYS A 461 2.65 -47.12 -13.96
N SER A 462 1.53 -46.84 -14.63
CA SER A 462 0.79 -47.85 -15.39
C SER A 462 1.50 -48.27 -16.68
N LEU A 463 2.09 -47.32 -17.42
CA LEU A 463 2.73 -47.57 -18.70
C LEU A 463 4.15 -48.12 -18.57
N LEU A 464 4.89 -47.67 -17.55
CA LEU A 464 6.33 -47.96 -17.43
C LEU A 464 6.67 -48.88 -16.26
N GLY A 465 5.73 -49.10 -15.32
CA GLY A 465 5.95 -49.90 -14.12
C GLY A 465 6.92 -49.28 -13.11
N ARG A 466 7.12 -47.95 -13.18
CA ARG A 466 8.10 -47.20 -12.38
C ARG A 466 7.43 -46.14 -11.51
N ASP A 467 8.15 -45.68 -10.49
CA ASP A 467 7.68 -44.62 -9.59
C ASP A 467 8.30 -43.28 -10.01
N LEU A 468 7.49 -42.38 -10.55
CA LEU A 468 7.95 -41.09 -11.06
C LEU A 468 8.63 -40.24 -9.97
N MET A 469 8.15 -40.28 -8.73
CA MET A 469 8.74 -39.51 -7.65
C MET A 469 10.14 -40.03 -7.28
N LYS A 470 10.35 -41.34 -7.32
CA LYS A 470 11.66 -41.95 -7.09
C LYS A 470 12.63 -41.64 -8.22
N ASP A 471 12.18 -41.73 -9.46
CA ASP A 471 13.01 -41.42 -10.63
C ASP A 471 13.42 -39.94 -10.63
N LEU A 472 12.48 -39.00 -10.44
CA LEU A 472 12.81 -37.56 -10.34
C LEU A 472 13.80 -37.28 -9.20
N LYS A 473 13.65 -37.96 -8.06
CA LYS A 473 14.55 -37.81 -6.92
C LYS A 473 15.97 -38.32 -7.20
N SER A 474 16.14 -39.35 -8.03
CA SER A 474 17.47 -39.87 -8.36
C SER A 474 18.17 -39.03 -9.43
N GLU A 475 17.41 -38.35 -10.28
CA GLU A 475 17.94 -37.62 -11.45
C GLU A 475 18.16 -36.12 -11.19
N LEU A 476 17.47 -35.54 -10.20
CA LEU A 476 17.60 -34.13 -9.83
C LEU A 476 18.35 -33.96 -8.51
N SER A 477 18.89 -32.75 -8.27
CA SER A 477 19.53 -32.42 -6.99
C SER A 477 19.19 -31.02 -6.47
N LYS A 478 19.53 -30.75 -5.21
CA LYS A 478 19.47 -29.43 -4.55
C LYS A 478 18.06 -28.80 -4.59
N ASN A 479 17.96 -27.51 -4.89
CA ASN A 479 16.69 -26.77 -4.86
C ASN A 479 15.79 -27.11 -6.05
N LEU A 480 16.34 -27.48 -7.21
CA LEU A 480 15.54 -27.98 -8.33
C LEU A 480 14.83 -29.28 -7.96
N GLU A 481 15.53 -30.25 -7.36
CA GLU A 481 14.92 -31.48 -6.85
C GLU A 481 13.79 -31.17 -5.86
N ARG A 482 14.04 -30.28 -4.89
CA ARG A 482 13.04 -29.89 -3.88
C ARG A 482 11.80 -29.29 -4.52
N LEU A 483 11.98 -28.38 -5.47
CA LEU A 483 10.89 -27.67 -6.15
C LEU A 483 10.08 -28.60 -7.05
N ILE A 484 10.74 -29.40 -7.89
CA ILE A 484 10.05 -30.34 -8.80
C ILE A 484 9.30 -31.41 -8.00
N LEU A 485 9.93 -32.01 -6.98
CA LEU A 485 9.22 -32.97 -6.13
C LEU A 485 8.07 -32.33 -5.35
N ALA A 486 8.18 -31.07 -4.96
CA ALA A 486 7.09 -30.35 -4.31
C ALA A 486 5.89 -30.15 -5.24
N LEU A 487 6.12 -29.72 -6.49
CA LEU A 487 5.06 -29.53 -7.50
C LEU A 487 4.29 -30.83 -7.82
N MET A 488 4.95 -31.99 -7.70
CA MET A 488 4.37 -33.30 -8.00
C MET A 488 3.53 -33.90 -6.85
N MET A 489 3.62 -33.36 -5.63
CA MET A 489 2.81 -33.79 -4.49
C MET A 489 1.41 -33.16 -4.56
N THR A 490 0.38 -33.82 -4.02
CA THR A 490 -0.92 -33.13 -3.86
C THR A 490 -0.77 -31.94 -2.88
N PRO A 491 -1.65 -30.92 -2.91
CA PRO A 491 -1.56 -29.79 -1.97
C PRO A 491 -1.51 -30.24 -0.51
N ALA A 492 -2.38 -31.18 -0.11
CA ALA A 492 -2.41 -31.73 1.24
C ALA A 492 -1.14 -32.52 1.60
N GLU A 493 -0.62 -33.34 0.68
CA GLU A 493 0.66 -34.06 0.89
C GLU A 493 1.83 -33.07 1.06
N PHE A 494 1.85 -32.00 0.25
CA PHE A 494 2.89 -30.99 0.27
C PHE A 494 2.88 -30.25 1.61
N ASP A 495 1.73 -29.75 2.05
CA ASP A 495 1.58 -29.06 3.32
C ASP A 495 1.93 -29.97 4.50
N ALA A 496 1.47 -31.23 4.49
CA ALA A 496 1.84 -32.21 5.51
C ALA A 496 3.36 -32.43 5.59
N LYS A 497 4.05 -32.49 4.43
CA LYS A 497 5.51 -32.58 4.39
C LYS A 497 6.19 -31.31 4.87
N MET A 498 5.64 -30.13 4.58
CA MET A 498 6.19 -28.86 5.07
C MET A 498 6.03 -28.76 6.59
N MET A 499 4.87 -29.11 7.14
CA MET A 499 4.66 -29.21 8.59
C MET A 499 5.64 -30.21 9.24
N ARG A 500 5.83 -31.39 8.62
CA ARG A 500 6.80 -32.38 9.12
C ARG A 500 8.22 -31.82 9.14
N LYS A 501 8.61 -31.13 8.07
CA LYS A 501 9.96 -30.55 7.94
C LYS A 501 10.19 -29.41 8.92
N ALA A 502 9.15 -28.66 9.26
CA ALA A 502 9.23 -27.60 10.27
C ALA A 502 9.43 -28.15 11.69
N MET A 503 9.00 -29.38 11.96
CA MET A 503 9.15 -30.08 13.25
C MET A 503 10.22 -31.18 13.23
N GLU A 504 11.06 -31.24 12.19
CA GLU A 504 12.07 -32.29 12.05
C GLU A 504 13.46 -31.73 12.35
N GLY A 505 14.09 -32.26 13.40
CA GLY A 505 15.47 -31.96 13.76
C GLY A 505 15.57 -31.34 15.14
N ALA A 506 16.63 -30.58 15.37
CA ALA A 506 16.77 -29.78 16.58
C ALA A 506 16.17 -28.38 16.33
N GLY A 507 15.27 -27.97 17.21
CA GLY A 507 14.49 -26.74 17.06
C GLY A 507 13.29 -26.92 16.12
N THR A 508 12.50 -25.86 16.02
CA THR A 508 11.27 -25.79 15.22
C THR A 508 11.41 -24.65 14.21
N ASP A 509 10.77 -24.77 13.05
CA ASP A 509 10.57 -23.65 12.11
C ASP A 509 9.18 -23.05 12.37
N GLU A 510 9.10 -22.20 13.40
CA GLU A 510 7.83 -21.61 13.87
C GLU A 510 7.17 -20.79 12.75
N HIS A 511 7.98 -20.11 11.93
CA HIS A 511 7.51 -19.33 10.79
C HIS A 511 6.79 -20.18 9.74
N ALA A 512 7.28 -21.39 9.44
CA ALA A 512 6.61 -22.29 8.52
C ALA A 512 5.29 -22.84 9.11
N LEU A 513 5.28 -23.20 10.40
CA LEU A 513 4.07 -23.68 11.07
C LEU A 513 2.97 -22.61 11.08
N ILE A 514 3.33 -21.38 11.46
CA ILE A 514 2.41 -20.23 11.48
C ILE A 514 1.88 -19.95 10.07
N GLU A 515 2.77 -19.84 9.07
CA GLU A 515 2.37 -19.53 7.69
C GLU A 515 1.34 -20.52 7.15
N ILE A 516 1.56 -21.83 7.37
CA ILE A 516 0.64 -22.87 6.89
C ILE A 516 -0.69 -22.79 7.66
N LEU A 517 -0.68 -22.87 8.98
CA LEU A 517 -1.91 -22.98 9.76
C LEU A 517 -2.81 -21.73 9.72
N VAL A 518 -2.23 -20.55 9.44
CA VAL A 518 -2.98 -19.28 9.38
C VAL A 518 -3.58 -19.00 8.00
N THR A 519 -3.08 -19.63 6.95
CA THR A 519 -3.46 -19.30 5.56
C THR A 519 -4.28 -20.39 4.86
N ARG A 520 -4.38 -21.58 5.46
CA ARG A 520 -5.23 -22.67 4.97
C ARG A 520 -6.63 -22.56 5.56
N ASN A 521 -7.63 -22.89 4.75
CA ASN A 521 -9.01 -23.01 5.21
C ASN A 521 -9.24 -24.35 5.95
N ASN A 522 -10.44 -24.54 6.50
CA ASN A 522 -10.76 -25.73 7.29
C ASN A 522 -10.61 -27.03 6.48
N GLU A 523 -11.09 -27.07 5.23
CA GLU A 523 -11.00 -28.23 4.35
C GLU A 523 -9.52 -28.59 4.04
N GLU A 524 -8.70 -27.58 3.74
CA GLU A 524 -7.27 -27.75 3.50
C GLU A 524 -6.54 -28.26 4.76
N ILE A 525 -6.86 -27.76 5.95
CA ILE A 525 -6.29 -28.23 7.22
C ILE A 525 -6.68 -29.68 7.51
N GLN A 526 -7.93 -30.05 7.26
CA GLN A 526 -8.41 -31.42 7.45
C GLN A 526 -7.71 -32.37 6.47
N ALA A 527 -7.67 -32.02 5.18
CA ALA A 527 -6.98 -32.81 4.16
C ALA A 527 -5.47 -32.96 4.46
N MET A 528 -4.81 -31.88 4.88
CA MET A 528 -3.41 -31.92 5.33
C MET A 528 -3.24 -32.85 6.54
N SER A 529 -4.13 -32.80 7.52
CA SER A 529 -4.07 -33.63 8.73
C SER A 529 -4.23 -35.12 8.41
N GLU A 530 -5.13 -35.46 7.49
CA GLU A 530 -5.30 -36.81 6.97
C GLU A 530 -4.05 -37.29 6.21
N ALA A 531 -3.51 -36.46 5.32
CA ALA A 531 -2.29 -36.76 4.59
C ALA A 531 -1.09 -36.96 5.53
N TYR A 532 -0.99 -36.14 6.58
CA TYR A 532 0.04 -36.26 7.61
C TYR A 532 -0.07 -37.57 8.39
N LEU A 533 -1.28 -37.92 8.86
CA LEU A 533 -1.53 -39.17 9.57
C LEU A 533 -1.21 -40.38 8.68
N HIS A 534 -1.65 -40.35 7.42
CA HIS A 534 -1.37 -41.41 6.47
C HIS A 534 0.14 -41.56 6.19
N GLY A 535 0.85 -40.45 5.97
CA GLY A 535 2.27 -40.43 5.61
C GLY A 535 3.21 -40.74 6.77
N TYR A 536 2.89 -40.29 7.99
CA TYR A 536 3.81 -40.32 9.13
C TYR A 536 3.33 -41.17 10.32
N LYS A 537 2.12 -41.74 10.25
CA LYS A 537 1.53 -42.63 11.27
C LYS A 537 1.46 -42.00 12.67
N LYS A 538 1.36 -40.68 12.72
CA LYS A 538 1.16 -39.84 13.90
C LYS A 538 0.21 -38.72 13.51
N SER A 539 -0.71 -38.34 14.39
CA SER A 539 -1.58 -37.19 14.09
C SER A 539 -0.75 -35.90 14.00
N LEU A 540 -1.23 -34.94 13.23
CA LEU A 540 -0.54 -33.64 13.10
C LEU A 540 -0.57 -32.86 14.43
N GLU A 541 -1.69 -32.95 15.16
CA GLU A 541 -1.82 -32.36 16.50
C GLU A 541 -0.80 -32.94 17.48
N ASP A 542 -0.69 -34.28 17.58
CA ASP A 542 0.30 -34.92 18.46
C ASP A 542 1.73 -34.53 18.06
N ALA A 543 1.98 -34.31 16.77
CA ALA A 543 3.29 -33.87 16.29
C ALA A 543 3.60 -32.46 16.79
N ILE A 544 2.67 -31.52 16.65
CA ILE A 544 2.78 -30.14 17.14
C ILE A 544 2.98 -30.14 18.66
N GLN A 545 2.19 -30.90 19.41
CA GLN A 545 2.28 -30.97 20.88
C GLN A 545 3.57 -31.60 21.39
N SER A 546 4.24 -32.41 20.56
CA SER A 546 5.54 -32.99 20.92
C SER A 546 6.72 -32.07 20.62
N ASP A 547 6.58 -31.16 19.65
CA ASP A 547 7.66 -30.30 19.16
C ASP A 547 7.60 -28.88 19.73
N THR A 548 6.40 -28.42 20.11
CA THR A 548 6.14 -27.08 20.62
C THR A 548 5.54 -27.13 22.03
N SER A 549 5.63 -26.02 22.77
CA SER A 549 5.07 -25.93 24.13
C SER A 549 4.46 -24.55 24.42
N GLY A 550 3.94 -24.37 25.63
CA GLY A 550 3.39 -23.10 26.09
C GLY A 550 2.15 -22.63 25.30
N LEU A 551 1.91 -21.32 25.29
CA LEU A 551 0.78 -20.75 24.58
C LEU A 551 0.89 -20.89 23.06
N PHE A 552 2.11 -20.84 22.52
CA PHE A 552 2.34 -21.06 21.09
C PHE A 552 1.80 -22.43 20.63
N CYS A 553 2.08 -23.50 21.38
CA CYS A 553 1.52 -24.82 21.14
C CYS A 553 -0.01 -24.84 21.16
N ARG A 554 -0.64 -24.11 22.10
CA ARG A 554 -2.11 -23.99 22.19
C ARG A 554 -2.71 -23.27 20.99
N ILE A 555 -2.05 -22.23 20.48
CA ILE A 555 -2.46 -21.51 19.27
C ILE A 555 -2.41 -22.46 18.06
N LEU A 556 -1.28 -23.14 17.85
CA LEU A 556 -1.14 -24.08 16.73
C LEU A 556 -2.14 -25.24 16.84
N THR A 557 -2.37 -25.76 18.05
CA THR A 557 -3.37 -26.80 18.32
C THR A 557 -4.78 -26.31 18.01
N SER A 558 -5.11 -25.06 18.34
CA SER A 558 -6.41 -24.47 18.00
C SER A 558 -6.60 -24.33 16.49
N LEU A 559 -5.56 -23.93 15.76
CA LEU A 559 -5.64 -23.74 14.30
C LEU A 559 -5.71 -25.08 13.55
N VAL A 560 -4.91 -26.07 13.96
CA VAL A 560 -4.81 -27.36 13.27
C VAL A 560 -6.07 -28.22 13.38
N GLN A 561 -6.99 -27.88 14.29
CA GLN A 561 -8.31 -28.51 14.35
C GLN A 561 -9.13 -28.29 13.07
N GLY A 562 -8.83 -27.26 12.27
CA GLY A 562 -9.58 -26.96 11.05
C GLY A 562 -11.06 -26.73 11.35
N ALA A 563 -11.34 -26.03 12.45
CA ALA A 563 -12.67 -25.79 13.00
C ALA A 563 -12.93 -24.30 13.24
N ARG A 564 -12.31 -23.42 12.43
CA ARG A 564 -12.61 -21.98 12.44
C ARG A 564 -14.06 -21.78 12.01
N GLU A 565 -14.78 -20.87 12.66
CA GLU A 565 -16.12 -20.49 12.24
C GLU A 565 -16.12 -20.03 10.78
N GLU A 566 -17.11 -20.46 10.01
CA GLU A 566 -17.33 -20.07 8.62
C GLU A 566 -18.64 -19.29 8.51
N GLY A 567 -18.68 -18.29 7.64
CA GLY A 567 -19.86 -17.46 7.44
C GLY A 567 -19.63 -15.96 7.62
N PRO A 568 -20.68 -15.14 7.40
CA PRO A 568 -20.60 -13.69 7.48
C PRO A 568 -20.36 -13.20 8.91
N ALA A 569 -20.05 -11.91 9.05
CA ALA A 569 -19.91 -11.29 10.36
C ALA A 569 -21.26 -11.21 11.09
N ASP A 570 -21.30 -11.70 12.33
CA ASP A 570 -22.29 -11.28 13.32
C ASP A 570 -21.87 -9.90 13.90
N TYR A 571 -22.69 -8.87 13.70
CA TYR A 571 -22.34 -7.49 14.06
C TYR A 571 -22.38 -7.25 15.57
N ASP A 572 -23.36 -7.83 16.28
CA ASP A 572 -23.53 -7.64 17.73
C ASP A 572 -22.43 -8.39 18.49
N ARG A 573 -22.09 -9.60 18.02
CA ARG A 573 -20.96 -10.34 18.58
C ARG A 573 -19.62 -9.69 18.23
N ALA A 574 -19.48 -9.10 17.05
CA ALA A 574 -18.24 -8.43 16.68
C ALA A 574 -17.97 -7.19 17.56
N ASP A 575 -19.04 -6.47 17.91
CA ASP A 575 -19.00 -5.38 18.89
C ASP A 575 -18.54 -5.88 20.27
N SER A 576 -19.11 -7.00 20.73
CA SER A 576 -18.75 -7.64 22.00
C SER A 576 -17.30 -8.14 22.02
N ASP A 577 -16.87 -8.85 20.97
CA ASP A 577 -15.50 -9.36 20.83
C ASP A 577 -14.49 -8.19 20.75
N ALA A 578 -14.86 -7.07 20.11
CA ALA A 578 -14.01 -5.87 20.04
C ALA A 578 -13.83 -5.21 21.41
N GLN A 579 -14.91 -5.13 22.20
CA GLN A 579 -14.84 -4.66 23.59
C GLN A 579 -13.98 -5.59 24.43
N GLU A 580 -14.15 -6.91 24.30
CA GLU A 580 -13.34 -7.90 25.04
C GLU A 580 -11.85 -7.78 24.70
N LEU A 581 -11.47 -7.60 23.43
CA LEU A 581 -10.08 -7.32 23.04
C LEU A 581 -9.59 -5.98 23.59
N GLY A 582 -10.44 -4.95 23.60
CA GLY A 582 -10.09 -3.62 24.12
C GLY A 582 -9.84 -3.61 25.62
N GLU A 583 -10.69 -4.32 26.39
CA GLU A 583 -10.52 -4.51 27.83
C GLU A 583 -9.26 -5.33 28.14
N ALA A 584 -9.02 -6.40 27.37
CA ALA A 584 -7.85 -7.25 27.49
C ALA A 584 -6.53 -6.49 27.31
N CYS A 585 -6.51 -5.38 26.57
CA CYS A 585 -5.33 -4.52 26.44
C CYS A 585 -4.88 -3.85 27.74
N ASN A 586 -5.71 -3.87 28.79
CA ASN A 586 -5.38 -3.35 30.12
C ASN A 586 -5.17 -4.47 31.15
N ALA A 587 -5.22 -5.73 30.73
CA ALA A 587 -5.01 -6.89 31.58
C ALA A 587 -3.52 -7.30 31.65
N GLU A 588 -3.20 -8.25 32.52
CA GLU A 588 -1.89 -8.89 32.53
C GLU A 588 -1.62 -9.65 31.21
N SER A 589 -0.35 -9.72 30.79
CA SER A 589 0.05 -10.28 29.50
C SER A 589 -0.56 -11.64 29.20
N ASP A 590 -0.52 -12.58 30.16
CA ASP A 590 -1.04 -13.94 29.96
C ASP A 590 -2.56 -13.95 29.73
N GLU A 591 -3.30 -13.08 30.43
CA GLU A 591 -4.76 -12.97 30.27
C GLU A 591 -5.10 -12.36 28.91
N MET A 592 -4.37 -11.31 28.51
CA MET A 592 -4.50 -10.69 27.20
C MET A 592 -4.31 -11.71 26.08
N GLU A 593 -3.21 -12.48 26.11
CA GLU A 593 -2.91 -13.45 25.06
C GLU A 593 -3.95 -14.58 24.98
N ILE A 594 -4.54 -15.00 26.11
CA ILE A 594 -5.61 -16.01 26.14
C ILE A 594 -6.89 -15.48 25.48
N LYS A 595 -7.28 -14.23 25.77
CA LYS A 595 -8.45 -13.58 25.14
C LYS A 595 -8.25 -13.44 23.64
N PHE A 596 -7.09 -12.94 23.22
CA PHE A 596 -6.71 -12.85 21.82
C PHE A 596 -6.76 -14.23 21.13
N MET A 597 -6.23 -15.28 21.76
CA MET A 597 -6.30 -16.65 21.22
C MET A 597 -7.75 -17.09 20.97
N SER A 598 -8.64 -16.91 21.95
CA SER A 598 -10.02 -17.38 21.85
C SER A 598 -10.82 -16.73 20.73
N ILE A 599 -10.47 -15.52 20.31
CA ILE A 599 -11.13 -14.78 19.23
C ILE A 599 -10.40 -15.01 17.91
N LEU A 600 -9.08 -14.75 17.86
CA LEU A 600 -8.29 -14.79 16.63
C LEU A 600 -8.18 -16.18 16.01
N CYS A 601 -8.19 -17.24 16.82
CA CYS A 601 -8.05 -18.62 16.30
C CYS A 601 -9.39 -19.24 15.87
N THR A 602 -10.53 -18.70 16.31
CA THR A 602 -11.83 -19.36 16.15
C THR A 602 -12.80 -18.61 15.27
N ARG A 603 -12.79 -17.28 15.25
CA ARG A 603 -13.76 -16.48 14.46
C ARG A 603 -13.50 -16.56 12.96
N SER A 604 -14.57 -16.40 12.19
CA SER A 604 -14.48 -16.31 10.73
C SER A 604 -13.71 -15.06 10.31
N PHE A 605 -13.05 -15.09 9.15
CA PHE A 605 -12.33 -13.93 8.63
C PHE A 605 -13.25 -12.72 8.40
N PRO A 606 -14.46 -12.87 7.81
CA PRO A 606 -15.41 -11.77 7.73
C PRO A 606 -15.74 -11.16 9.10
N HIS A 607 -15.93 -12.00 10.12
CA HIS A 607 -16.21 -11.53 11.48
C HIS A 607 -15.01 -10.80 12.09
N LEU A 608 -13.80 -11.34 11.96
CA LEU A 608 -12.59 -10.70 12.49
C LEU A 608 -12.32 -9.31 11.88
N ARG A 609 -12.59 -9.12 10.58
CA ARG A 609 -12.48 -7.77 9.97
C ARG A 609 -13.44 -6.78 10.64
N ARG A 610 -14.67 -7.21 10.94
CA ARG A 610 -15.64 -6.39 11.67
C ARG A 610 -15.20 -6.14 13.12
N VAL A 611 -14.67 -7.15 13.80
CA VAL A 611 -14.09 -7.01 15.15
C VAL A 611 -12.98 -5.96 15.14
N PHE A 612 -12.06 -5.99 14.18
CA PHE A 612 -10.97 -5.01 14.12
C PHE A 612 -11.44 -3.60 13.76
N GLN A 613 -12.46 -3.50 12.89
CA GLN A 613 -13.12 -2.23 12.60
C GLN A 613 -13.74 -1.61 13.86
N GLU A 614 -14.48 -2.39 14.65
CA GLU A 614 -15.05 -1.93 15.93
C GLU A 614 -13.99 -1.71 17.01
N PHE A 615 -12.92 -2.51 17.03
CA PHE A 615 -11.80 -2.34 17.95
C PHE A 615 -11.14 -0.96 17.77
N VAL A 616 -10.92 -0.53 16.52
CA VAL A 616 -10.42 0.82 16.21
C VAL A 616 -11.40 1.88 16.73
N ARG A 617 -12.71 1.69 16.54
CA ARG A 617 -13.74 2.62 17.04
C ARG A 617 -13.73 2.75 18.56
N TYR A 618 -13.57 1.64 19.28
CA TYR A 618 -13.61 1.59 20.74
C TYR A 618 -12.33 2.07 21.41
N THR A 619 -11.20 1.60 20.92
CA THR A 619 -9.91 1.80 21.60
C THR A 619 -9.14 2.97 21.03
N ASN A 620 -9.46 3.39 19.80
CA ASN A 620 -8.65 4.32 19.04
C ASN A 620 -7.22 3.77 18.81
N LYS A 621 -7.04 2.43 18.77
CA LYS A 621 -5.73 1.75 18.61
C LYS A 621 -5.75 0.78 17.44
N ASP A 622 -4.56 0.44 16.95
CA ASP A 622 -4.37 -0.57 15.91
C ASP A 622 -4.06 -1.93 16.52
N ILE A 623 -4.84 -2.94 16.15
CA ILE A 623 -4.66 -4.30 16.68
C ILE A 623 -3.27 -4.87 16.32
N GLU A 624 -2.75 -4.56 15.13
CA GLU A 624 -1.41 -5.00 14.72
C GLU A 624 -0.32 -4.40 15.62
N GLN A 625 -0.44 -3.11 15.96
CA GLN A 625 0.53 -2.42 16.81
C GLN A 625 0.44 -2.87 18.26
N ILE A 626 -0.76 -3.12 18.76
CA ILE A 626 -0.96 -3.73 20.08
C ILE A 626 -0.24 -5.07 20.17
N ILE A 627 -0.45 -5.97 19.19
CA ILE A 627 0.24 -7.26 19.17
C ILE A 627 1.75 -7.06 19.12
N LYS A 628 2.26 -6.14 18.30
CA LYS A 628 3.70 -5.88 18.19
C LYS A 628 4.34 -5.36 19.48
N LYS A 629 3.62 -4.53 20.22
CA LYS A 629 4.12 -3.82 21.39
C LYS A 629 3.99 -4.66 22.66
N GLU A 630 2.82 -5.25 22.87
CA GLU A 630 2.46 -5.88 24.14
C GLU A 630 2.81 -7.39 24.15
N MET A 631 3.01 -8.01 22.98
CA MET A 631 3.32 -9.44 22.88
C MET A 631 4.74 -9.66 22.35
N SER A 632 5.31 -10.83 22.62
CA SER A 632 6.66 -11.18 22.17
C SER A 632 6.76 -12.62 21.64
N GLY A 633 7.93 -12.96 21.11
CA GLY A 633 8.23 -14.31 20.59
C GLY A 633 7.24 -14.81 19.54
N ASP A 634 6.97 -16.12 19.59
CA ASP A 634 6.16 -16.82 18.59
C ASP A 634 4.66 -16.59 18.77
N VAL A 635 4.22 -16.24 19.97
CA VAL A 635 2.83 -15.83 20.23
C VAL A 635 2.51 -14.55 19.45
N LYS A 636 3.37 -13.53 19.57
CA LYS A 636 3.29 -12.31 18.74
C LYS A 636 3.28 -12.66 17.26
N ASN A 637 4.22 -13.49 16.81
CA ASN A 637 4.35 -13.83 15.40
C ASN A 637 3.10 -14.54 14.85
N ALA A 638 2.49 -15.43 15.64
CA ALA A 638 1.28 -16.15 15.26
C ALA A 638 0.07 -15.21 15.15
N PHE A 639 -0.21 -14.40 16.18
CA PHE A 639 -1.32 -13.45 16.13
C PHE A 639 -1.12 -12.38 15.05
N TYR A 640 0.11 -11.89 14.89
CA TYR A 640 0.43 -10.94 13.84
C TYR A 640 0.15 -11.53 12.45
N ALA A 641 0.56 -12.77 12.21
CA ALA A 641 0.27 -13.46 10.96
C ALA A 641 -1.25 -13.63 10.74
N ILE A 642 -2.03 -13.97 11.77
CA ILE A 642 -3.49 -14.08 11.67
C ILE A 642 -4.11 -12.76 11.22
N VAL A 643 -3.78 -11.65 11.90
CA VAL A 643 -4.32 -10.33 11.56
C VAL A 643 -3.94 -9.94 10.13
N ARG A 644 -2.69 -10.16 9.71
CA ARG A 644 -2.22 -9.86 8.36
C ARG A 644 -2.92 -10.71 7.29
N SER A 645 -3.13 -11.99 7.55
CA SER A 645 -3.84 -12.91 6.66
C SER A 645 -5.32 -12.50 6.50
N VAL A 646 -5.99 -12.16 7.62
CA VAL A 646 -7.36 -11.63 7.62
C VAL A 646 -7.44 -10.33 6.81
N LYS A 647 -6.48 -9.43 6.96
CA LYS A 647 -6.46 -8.13 6.28
C LYS A 647 -6.31 -8.25 4.77
N ASN A 648 -5.27 -8.94 4.32
CA ASN A 648 -4.98 -9.18 2.90
C ASN A 648 -3.97 -10.32 2.78
N GLN A 649 -4.48 -11.53 2.53
CA GLN A 649 -3.67 -12.74 2.41
C GLN A 649 -2.66 -12.70 1.25
N PRO A 650 -3.00 -12.23 0.03
CA PRO A 650 -2.00 -11.99 -1.02
C PRO A 650 -0.85 -11.06 -0.59
N SER A 651 -1.15 -9.96 0.10
CA SER A 651 -0.15 -9.03 0.62
C SER A 651 0.72 -9.65 1.71
N TYR A 652 0.14 -10.49 2.58
CA TYR A 652 0.91 -11.28 3.55
C TYR A 652 1.94 -12.19 2.87
N PHE A 653 1.56 -12.90 1.80
CA PHE A 653 2.49 -13.74 1.06
C PHE A 653 3.53 -12.93 0.28
N ALA A 654 3.18 -11.76 -0.25
CA ALA A 654 4.12 -10.86 -0.91
C ALA A 654 5.25 -10.44 0.05
N ASP A 655 4.90 -9.98 1.26
CA ASP A 655 5.87 -9.63 2.30
C ASP A 655 6.73 -10.83 2.71
N ARG A 656 6.14 -12.03 2.80
CA ARG A 656 6.86 -13.28 3.10
C ARG A 656 7.87 -13.64 2.01
N LEU A 657 7.51 -13.51 0.74
CA LEU A 657 8.42 -13.73 -0.40
C LEU A 657 9.55 -12.71 -0.38
N TYR A 658 9.25 -11.44 -0.12
CA TYR A 658 10.26 -10.41 -0.05
C TYR A 658 11.24 -10.70 1.08
N LYS A 659 10.75 -11.04 2.28
CA LYS A 659 11.61 -11.43 3.41
C LYS A 659 12.45 -12.68 3.13
N ALA A 660 11.95 -13.63 2.32
CA ALA A 660 12.69 -14.84 1.97
C ALA A 660 13.87 -14.57 1.02
N MET A 661 13.78 -13.53 0.19
CA MET A 661 14.80 -13.19 -0.82
C MET A 661 15.61 -11.93 -0.46
N LYS A 662 15.20 -11.16 0.57
CA LYS A 662 15.89 -9.93 0.97
C LYS A 662 17.08 -10.23 1.87
N GLY A 663 18.25 -9.73 1.50
CA GLY A 663 19.45 -9.70 2.36
C GLY A 663 20.61 -10.48 1.76
N LEU A 664 21.49 -10.99 2.61
CA LEU A 664 22.57 -11.87 2.15
C LEU A 664 22.06 -13.32 2.10
N GLY A 665 21.77 -13.80 0.89
CA GLY A 665 21.28 -15.15 0.63
C GLY A 665 19.75 -15.25 0.60
N THR A 666 19.27 -16.47 0.35
CA THR A 666 17.85 -16.76 0.09
C THR A 666 17.36 -17.85 1.04
N ASP A 667 16.22 -17.64 1.69
CA ASP A 667 15.44 -18.70 2.33
C ASP A 667 14.67 -19.48 1.24
N ASP A 668 15.39 -20.38 0.57
CA ASP A 668 14.85 -21.25 -0.46
C ASP A 668 13.68 -22.11 0.03
N ARG A 669 13.60 -22.41 1.33
CA ARG A 669 12.50 -23.23 1.88
C ARG A 669 11.20 -22.43 1.88
N ALA A 670 11.23 -21.19 2.36
CA ALA A 670 10.08 -20.31 2.29
C ALA A 670 9.71 -19.96 0.85
N LEU A 671 10.70 -19.64 0.01
CA LEU A 671 10.47 -19.33 -1.40
C LEU A 671 9.76 -20.49 -2.14
N ILE A 672 10.29 -21.71 -2.03
CA ILE A 672 9.67 -22.90 -2.65
C ILE A 672 8.27 -23.15 -2.07
N ARG A 673 8.11 -23.07 -0.75
CA ARG A 673 6.82 -23.33 -0.08
C ARG A 673 5.73 -22.40 -0.57
N ILE A 674 6.01 -21.10 -0.65
CA ILE A 674 5.02 -20.11 -1.09
C ILE A 674 4.77 -20.25 -2.59
N MET A 675 5.80 -20.35 -3.42
CA MET A 675 5.64 -20.45 -4.87
C MET A 675 4.84 -21.70 -5.27
N VAL A 676 5.10 -22.85 -4.64
CA VAL A 676 4.36 -24.10 -4.91
C VAL A 676 2.92 -24.01 -4.40
N SER A 677 2.71 -23.61 -3.15
CA SER A 677 1.36 -23.62 -2.54
C SER A 677 0.43 -22.57 -3.13
N ARG A 678 0.96 -21.51 -3.75
CA ARG A 678 0.14 -20.38 -4.24
C ARG A 678 0.01 -20.30 -5.78
N CYS A 679 0.86 -20.98 -6.56
CA CYS A 679 0.87 -20.86 -8.03
C CYS A 679 -0.46 -21.24 -8.71
N GLU A 680 -1.26 -22.12 -8.10
CA GLU A 680 -2.59 -22.54 -8.58
C GLU A 680 -3.74 -21.91 -7.78
N VAL A 681 -3.46 -20.90 -6.94
CA VAL A 681 -4.46 -20.23 -6.08
C VAL A 681 -4.53 -18.72 -6.39
N ASP A 682 -3.53 -17.96 -5.97
CA ASP A 682 -3.56 -16.49 -5.97
C ASP A 682 -2.19 -15.86 -6.24
N LEU A 683 -1.23 -16.60 -6.79
CA LEU A 683 0.11 -16.07 -7.05
C LEU A 683 0.10 -14.84 -7.98
N PHE A 684 -0.91 -14.68 -8.84
CA PHE A 684 -1.08 -13.44 -9.61
C PHE A 684 -1.41 -12.24 -8.71
N ASN A 685 -2.32 -12.43 -7.74
CA ASN A 685 -2.64 -11.38 -6.76
C ASN A 685 -1.42 -11.05 -5.89
N ILE A 686 -0.66 -12.07 -5.48
CA ILE A 686 0.57 -11.92 -4.70
C ILE A 686 1.61 -11.10 -5.47
N ARG A 687 1.80 -11.36 -6.77
CA ARG A 687 2.70 -10.58 -7.64
C ARG A 687 2.34 -9.09 -7.67
N LYS A 688 1.04 -8.79 -7.82
CA LYS A 688 0.53 -7.42 -7.80
C LYS A 688 0.85 -6.72 -6.48
N GLU A 689 0.51 -7.34 -5.35
CA GLU A 689 0.82 -6.83 -4.01
C GLU A 689 2.32 -6.66 -3.78
N PHE A 690 3.12 -7.59 -4.32
CA PHE A 690 4.58 -7.54 -4.27
C PHE A 690 5.12 -6.33 -5.03
N LYS A 691 4.66 -6.09 -6.27
CA LYS A 691 5.03 -4.91 -7.06
C LYS A 691 4.59 -3.61 -6.38
N GLU A 692 3.40 -3.58 -5.80
CA GLU A 692 2.86 -2.39 -5.12
C GLU A 692 3.58 -2.03 -3.82
N THR A 693 3.94 -3.04 -3.03
CA THR A 693 4.56 -2.87 -1.71
C THR A 693 6.08 -2.79 -1.82
N HIS A 694 6.67 -3.45 -2.83
CA HIS A 694 8.11 -3.56 -2.97
C HIS A 694 8.71 -2.82 -4.18
N ASP A 695 7.91 -2.18 -5.03
CA ASP A 695 8.36 -1.38 -6.18
C ASP A 695 9.32 -2.11 -7.13
N THR A 696 9.20 -3.43 -7.18
CA THR A 696 9.89 -4.32 -8.10
C THR A 696 8.97 -5.49 -8.36
N SER A 697 8.95 -6.01 -9.58
CA SER A 697 8.15 -7.20 -9.87
C SER A 697 8.67 -8.39 -9.08
N LEU A 698 7.80 -9.35 -8.76
CA LEU A 698 8.23 -10.61 -8.16
C LEU A 698 9.17 -11.36 -9.11
N HIS A 699 8.92 -11.25 -10.42
CA HIS A 699 9.73 -11.84 -11.48
C HIS A 699 11.19 -11.35 -11.42
N ASP A 700 11.42 -10.03 -11.42
CA ASP A 700 12.76 -9.44 -11.38
C ASP A 700 13.49 -9.77 -10.08
N PHE A 701 12.74 -9.82 -8.97
CA PHE A 701 13.30 -10.16 -7.67
C PHE A 701 13.78 -11.62 -7.64
N ILE A 702 12.97 -12.57 -8.14
CA ILE A 702 13.40 -13.97 -8.31
C ILE A 702 14.58 -14.06 -9.27
N GLN A 703 14.56 -13.31 -10.38
CA GLN A 703 15.59 -13.37 -11.41
C GLN A 703 16.97 -12.93 -10.91
N SER A 704 16.98 -11.90 -10.05
CA SER A 704 18.21 -11.37 -9.46
C SER A 704 18.72 -12.20 -8.28
N ASP A 705 17.83 -12.83 -7.51
CA ASP A 705 18.19 -13.57 -6.29
C ASP A 705 18.51 -15.06 -6.53
N THR A 706 17.95 -15.66 -7.58
CA THR A 706 18.13 -17.09 -7.88
C THR A 706 18.90 -17.34 -9.18
N SER A 707 19.34 -18.58 -9.43
CA SER A 707 20.09 -18.94 -10.63
C SER A 707 19.80 -20.35 -11.17
N GLY A 708 20.26 -20.61 -12.40
CA GLY A 708 20.15 -21.91 -13.07
C GLY A 708 18.71 -22.38 -13.30
N ASP A 709 18.54 -23.70 -13.32
CA ASP A 709 17.26 -24.37 -13.58
C ASP A 709 16.24 -24.14 -12.47
N TYR A 710 16.71 -23.93 -11.24
CA TYR A 710 15.86 -23.53 -10.12
C TYR A 710 15.19 -22.18 -10.40
N ARG A 711 15.96 -21.17 -10.84
CA ARG A 711 15.40 -19.90 -11.30
C ARG A 711 14.45 -20.10 -12.47
N LYS A 712 14.85 -20.85 -13.50
CA LYS A 712 14.02 -21.11 -14.69
C LYS A 712 12.63 -21.63 -14.28
N THR A 713 12.60 -22.61 -13.37
CA THR A 713 11.36 -23.19 -12.85
C THR A 713 10.53 -22.17 -12.08
N LEU A 714 11.15 -21.40 -11.17
CA LEU A 714 10.44 -20.37 -10.39
C LEU A 714 9.83 -19.27 -11.28
N LEU A 715 10.53 -18.85 -12.34
CA LEU A 715 10.02 -17.83 -13.26
C LEU A 715 8.82 -18.34 -14.09
N ILE A 716 8.82 -19.63 -14.46
CA ILE A 716 7.64 -20.25 -15.10
C ILE A 716 6.45 -20.26 -14.14
N LEU A 717 6.66 -20.66 -12.87
CA LEU A 717 5.61 -20.62 -11.85
C LEU A 717 5.12 -19.20 -11.57
N CYS A 718 6.01 -18.20 -11.62
CA CYS A 718 5.66 -16.79 -11.47
C CYS A 718 4.72 -16.33 -12.61
N GLY A 719 4.87 -16.85 -13.82
CA GLY A 719 3.95 -16.58 -14.93
C GLY A 719 4.21 -15.23 -15.62
N GLY A 720 5.47 -14.89 -15.88
CA GLY A 720 5.90 -13.72 -16.66
C GLY A 720 6.22 -12.46 -15.84
N GLU A 721 6.69 -11.41 -16.54
CA GLU A 721 6.90 -10.05 -16.00
C GLU A 721 5.55 -9.38 -15.68
N ASP A 722 5.56 -8.51 -14.66
CA ASP A 722 4.39 -7.77 -14.15
C ASP A 722 4.18 -6.42 -14.80
#